data_AF-A0A9P6CMJ9-F1
#
_entry.id   AF-A0A9P6CMJ9-F1
#
_cell.length_a   1.000
_cell.length_b   1.000
_cell.length_c   1.000
_cell.angle_alpha   90.00
_cell.angle_beta   90.00
_cell.angle_gamma   90.00
#
_symmetry.space_group_name_H-M   'P 1'
#
loop_
_entity.id
_entity.type
_entity.pdbx_description
1 polymer ?
#
loop_
_entity_poly.entity_id
_entity_poly.type
_entity_poly.pdbx_seq_one_letter_code
_entity_poly.pdbx_strand_id
1 'polypeptide(L)'
;MSETHTVQLNQDWFWKQRDITIPSVLDELELPADPNIQDGWTPTHTFPSEVHVELLKKKHIPDPFVGFNEHKVQWIGDTEWLYKCSFPFDRSQQHLYGLLKFEGLDTVCDVYLNGTHILSTDNMFRTYTFRLLLTGDESLLSETNNLLLHFKSAKILAKVEEAKYGVVRAGSTNLGDPSRVYVRKAQYDWRWDWGPELMTCGPYRPITLTTYTARIAEINTRASVSFNKETGAFLPLLKLDVTFDGSPPPGLIQGLSVTLKDTQGNEIRNQQIPLNDDFGRVLKDLIVWKLGGYDVKLWWPVGYGEQNLYDIDVVLVGQNGERIDSQAKRIGFRTVELIQEPLSEPDQYGTGSTFLFEINGVRMFAGGSNWIPADNFLTTITDDRYRAWLTLLRDGNQNMVRVWGGGVYEPDVFYDICDELGILVWQDFQFACGVYPAHREFVSDVRKEAEDNVKRLRHHASIALFCGNNEDYQMVLQWGGINELPARKLYEEVLPDVVAGLTDPPIPYHRGSPYGGEGWDTSDPTIGDVHQWNVWGGKELPYQEYDKLGGRFVSEFGMPSMPDMRTITYWMDGADKAEWYAQSTLMAQHTRAGSFERRFAIAMNENFRITSDLETHVFNTQVMQSEAVGYAYQVWRRNWGGPGKEYTSGVLVWQLNDCWPVTSWALVDYFLRPKPSFFTIARQLAPVTINISRTVVKNRANDRPRQHYEFGAIQSHDATLDIWALNGTLSSLSATLELRFHDLTSNWTHKQFHNVILLPNRASELLSTIRCPGPPQDNFAPPSGDPIWTSTYSVVASARLVDPKGKVLARFADWPQPYRYLAIPDPRLAVKVDGEMITVSVERPVKALFFGVDGAGEEVKWSDNALDVTPGDPQTITVKGLGKRRLTVAYLGKERASKI
;
A
#
# COMPACT_ATOMS: atom_id res chain seq x y z
N MET A 1 8.92 -0.27 44.87
CA MET A 1 9.44 -1.65 44.93
C MET A 1 8.52 -2.64 44.22
N SER A 2 7.39 -2.20 43.67
CA SER A 2 6.40 -3.06 43.01
C SER A 2 6.03 -2.63 41.58
N GLU A 3 6.40 -1.40 41.17
CA GLU A 3 6.15 -0.91 39.81
C GLU A 3 7.03 -1.65 38.79
N THR A 4 6.39 -2.21 37.77
CA THR A 4 7.01 -2.78 36.57
C THR A 4 8.05 -1.83 35.99
N HIS A 5 9.19 -2.40 35.61
CA HIS A 5 10.26 -1.64 34.98
C HIS A 5 10.62 -2.26 33.64
N THR A 6 10.41 -1.52 32.55
CA THR A 6 10.75 -1.94 31.20
C THR A 6 11.91 -1.12 30.67
N VAL A 7 12.96 -1.79 30.22
CA VAL A 7 14.09 -1.19 29.54
C VAL A 7 14.15 -1.73 28.13
N GLN A 8 14.24 -0.85 27.14
CA GLN A 8 14.61 -1.24 25.79
C GLN A 8 16.12 -1.44 25.72
N LEU A 9 16.56 -2.61 25.26
CA LEU A 9 17.98 -2.92 25.09
C LEU A 9 18.42 -2.32 23.75
N ASN A 10 18.70 -1.02 23.71
CA ASN A 10 19.04 -0.26 22.49
C ASN A 10 20.45 0.37 22.50
N GLN A 11 21.27 0.06 23.51
CA GLN A 11 22.63 0.56 23.66
C GLN A 11 23.64 -0.59 23.61
N ASP A 12 24.92 -0.24 23.40
CA ASP A 12 26.06 -1.16 23.46
C ASP A 12 25.91 -2.41 22.59
N TRP A 13 25.26 -2.27 21.43
CA TRP A 13 25.17 -3.32 20.43
C TRP A 13 26.39 -3.33 19.52
N PHE A 14 26.85 -4.55 19.23
CA PHE A 14 27.93 -4.83 18.32
C PHE A 14 27.51 -5.96 17.38
N TRP A 15 28.10 -6.00 16.21
CA TRP A 15 27.90 -7.04 15.22
C TRP A 15 29.24 -7.51 14.65
N LYS A 16 29.25 -8.74 14.12
CA LYS A 16 30.37 -9.28 13.35
C LYS A 16 29.93 -10.40 12.41
N GLN A 17 30.76 -10.69 11.40
CA GLN A 17 30.61 -11.91 10.60
C GLN A 17 31.05 -13.12 11.43
N ARG A 18 30.25 -14.19 11.43
CA ARG A 18 30.57 -15.44 12.13
C ARG A 18 31.82 -16.11 11.53
N ASP A 19 32.80 -16.43 12.36
CA ASP A 19 33.97 -17.22 11.94
C ASP A 19 33.72 -18.72 12.16
N ILE A 20 33.27 -19.42 11.12
CA ILE A 20 32.95 -20.85 11.17
C ILE A 20 34.13 -21.76 11.61
N THR A 21 35.37 -21.26 11.64
CA THR A 21 36.53 -22.04 12.13
C THR A 21 36.57 -22.13 13.66
N ILE A 22 35.93 -21.19 14.36
CA ILE A 22 35.75 -21.22 15.82
C ILE A 22 34.55 -22.13 16.13
N PRO A 23 34.69 -23.26 16.84
CA PRO A 23 33.61 -24.24 16.97
C PRO A 23 32.35 -23.72 17.67
N SER A 24 32.51 -22.91 18.73
CA SER A 24 31.42 -22.36 19.52
C SER A 24 31.26 -20.86 19.27
N VAL A 25 30.02 -20.41 19.04
CA VAL A 25 29.71 -18.98 18.92
C VAL A 25 30.00 -18.21 20.20
N LEU A 26 30.00 -18.89 21.36
CA LEU A 26 30.28 -18.27 22.66
C LEU A 26 31.76 -17.92 22.82
N ASP A 27 32.66 -18.66 22.17
CA ASP A 27 34.11 -18.41 22.23
C ASP A 27 34.47 -17.10 21.50
N GLU A 28 33.57 -16.60 20.65
CA GLU A 28 33.75 -15.33 19.93
C GLU A 28 33.41 -14.09 20.76
N LEU A 29 32.77 -14.25 21.93
CA LEU A 29 32.43 -13.11 22.79
C LEU A 29 33.68 -12.36 23.29
N GLU A 30 34.78 -13.09 23.48
CA GLU A 30 36.06 -12.60 23.99
C GLU A 30 36.94 -11.93 22.93
N LEU A 31 36.51 -11.93 21.67
CA LEU A 31 37.26 -11.26 20.61
C LEU A 31 37.25 -9.74 20.81
N PRO A 32 38.40 -9.06 20.64
CA PRO A 32 38.46 -7.61 20.79
C PRO A 32 37.70 -6.88 19.67
N ALA A 33 37.49 -5.58 19.84
CA ALA A 33 37.03 -4.74 18.75
C ALA A 33 38.15 -4.60 17.70
N ASP A 34 37.86 -4.93 16.45
CA ASP A 34 38.79 -4.89 15.33
C ASP A 34 38.07 -4.25 14.12
N PRO A 35 38.76 -3.41 13.32
CA PRO A 35 38.21 -2.88 12.07
C PRO A 35 37.92 -3.93 10.98
N ASN A 36 38.43 -5.16 11.09
CA ASN A 36 38.08 -6.28 10.22
C ASN A 36 36.77 -6.93 10.71
N ILE A 37 35.76 -6.97 9.83
CA ILE A 37 34.44 -7.56 10.09
C ILE A 37 34.51 -9.03 10.53
N GLN A 38 35.54 -9.76 10.08
CA GLN A 38 35.77 -11.17 10.44
C GLN A 38 36.46 -11.29 11.80
N ASP A 39 37.44 -10.42 12.08
CA ASP A 39 38.38 -10.56 13.19
C ASP A 39 38.03 -9.69 14.40
N GLY A 40 36.76 -9.40 14.68
CA GLY A 40 36.39 -8.66 15.88
C GLY A 40 34.98 -8.12 15.87
N TRP A 41 34.62 -7.41 16.94
CA TRP A 41 33.28 -6.82 17.10
C TRP A 41 33.23 -5.37 16.63
N THR A 42 32.24 -5.04 15.80
CA THR A 42 31.99 -3.70 15.29
C THR A 42 30.76 -3.08 15.98
N PRO A 43 30.83 -1.85 16.52
CA PRO A 43 29.65 -1.19 17.08
C PRO A 43 28.57 -0.96 16.02
N THR A 44 27.31 -1.25 16.36
CA THR A 44 26.17 -0.90 15.49
C THR A 44 26.03 0.62 15.36
N HIS A 45 25.50 1.08 14.24
CA HIS A 45 25.19 2.49 14.01
C HIS A 45 23.90 2.88 14.73
N THR A 46 22.88 2.02 14.65
CA THR A 46 21.56 2.22 15.25
C THR A 46 21.00 0.88 15.73
N PHE A 47 20.02 0.92 16.63
CA PHE A 47 19.24 -0.25 17.05
C PHE A 47 17.75 0.12 17.07
N PRO A 48 16.82 -0.67 16.49
CA PRO A 48 16.98 -1.97 15.82
C PRO A 48 17.93 -1.96 14.61
N SER A 49 18.38 -3.14 14.16
CA SER A 49 19.49 -3.26 13.20
C SER A 49 19.30 -4.37 12.16
N GLU A 50 19.84 -4.13 10.97
CA GLU A 50 19.96 -5.06 9.85
C GLU A 50 21.40 -5.04 9.32
N VAL A 51 21.96 -6.21 8.99
CA VAL A 51 23.39 -6.30 8.66
C VAL A 51 23.79 -5.50 7.41
N HIS A 52 22.92 -5.43 6.40
CA HIS A 52 23.19 -4.64 5.20
C HIS A 52 23.34 -3.15 5.52
N VAL A 53 22.50 -2.62 6.42
CA VAL A 53 22.54 -1.22 6.85
C VAL A 53 23.87 -0.94 7.54
N GLU A 54 24.29 -1.83 8.43
CA GLU A 54 25.55 -1.70 9.17
C GLU A 54 26.78 -1.74 8.24
N LEU A 55 26.81 -2.72 7.34
CA LEU A 55 27.86 -2.83 6.32
C LEU A 55 27.93 -1.59 5.43
N LEU A 56 26.79 -1.05 5.02
CA LEU A 56 26.69 0.15 4.20
C LEU A 56 27.21 1.39 4.96
N LYS A 57 26.81 1.58 6.22
CA LYS A 57 27.25 2.69 7.08
C LYS A 57 28.76 2.66 7.35
N LYS A 58 29.35 1.47 7.49
CA LYS A 58 30.80 1.28 7.61
C LYS A 58 31.54 1.30 6.26
N LYS A 59 30.83 1.42 5.14
CA LYS A 59 31.37 1.42 3.77
C LYS A 59 32.12 0.14 3.41
N HIS A 60 31.72 -0.98 4.01
CA HIS A 60 32.24 -2.31 3.65
C HIS A 60 31.58 -2.88 2.40
N ILE A 61 30.39 -2.38 2.06
CA ILE A 61 29.70 -2.66 0.81
C ILE A 61 29.39 -1.37 0.07
N PRO A 62 29.29 -1.40 -1.26
CA PRO A 62 28.74 -0.28 -2.01
C PRO A 62 27.24 -0.16 -1.77
N ASP A 63 26.65 1.00 -2.10
CA ASP A 63 25.20 1.17 -2.10
C ASP A 63 24.54 0.18 -3.07
N PRO A 64 23.73 -0.79 -2.59
CA PRO A 64 23.12 -1.81 -3.43
C PRO A 64 22.09 -1.23 -4.42
N PHE A 65 21.60 -0.01 -4.20
CA PHE A 65 20.64 0.67 -5.07
C PHE A 65 21.30 1.39 -6.26
N VAL A 66 22.64 1.44 -6.32
CA VAL A 66 23.36 2.10 -7.41
C VAL A 66 23.85 1.06 -8.42
N GLY A 67 23.41 1.24 -9.66
CA GLY A 67 23.76 0.40 -10.80
C GLY A 67 23.67 -1.11 -10.55
N PHE A 68 24.76 -1.83 -10.78
CA PHE A 68 24.82 -3.29 -10.61
C PHE A 68 25.27 -3.73 -9.20
N ASN A 69 25.27 -2.84 -8.21
CA ASN A 69 25.85 -3.15 -6.90
C ASN A 69 25.07 -4.20 -6.10
N GLU A 70 23.77 -4.40 -6.35
CA GLU A 70 23.00 -5.54 -5.82
C GLU A 70 23.76 -6.87 -5.96
N HIS A 71 24.38 -7.14 -7.12
CA HIS A 71 25.10 -8.40 -7.36
C HIS A 71 26.37 -8.55 -6.52
N LYS A 72 26.93 -7.43 -6.04
CA LYS A 72 28.16 -7.42 -5.23
C LYS A 72 27.92 -7.74 -3.76
N VAL A 73 26.66 -7.77 -3.32
CA VAL A 73 26.29 -7.93 -1.90
C VAL A 73 25.60 -9.25 -1.58
N GLN A 74 25.42 -10.13 -2.58
CA GLN A 74 24.70 -11.40 -2.40
C GLN A 74 25.32 -12.34 -1.35
N TRP A 75 26.64 -12.29 -1.19
CA TRP A 75 27.39 -13.11 -0.22
C TRP A 75 26.91 -12.94 1.23
N ILE A 76 26.29 -11.79 1.55
CA ILE A 76 25.79 -11.48 2.89
C ILE A 76 24.70 -12.47 3.30
N GLY A 77 23.83 -12.85 2.36
CA GLY A 77 22.74 -13.79 2.60
C GLY A 77 23.19 -15.24 2.79
N ASP A 78 24.41 -15.57 2.34
CA ASP A 78 25.03 -16.90 2.51
C ASP A 78 25.90 -16.98 3.78
N THR A 79 25.98 -15.87 4.52
CA THR A 79 26.87 -15.71 5.69
C THR A 79 26.06 -15.75 6.98
N GLU A 80 26.66 -16.28 8.04
CA GLU A 80 26.11 -16.19 9.40
C GLU A 80 26.63 -14.95 10.12
N TRP A 81 25.80 -14.36 10.97
CA TRP A 81 26.06 -13.07 11.60
C TRP A 81 25.82 -13.15 13.10
N LEU A 82 26.68 -12.49 13.86
CA LEU A 82 26.54 -12.39 15.31
C LEU A 82 26.22 -10.96 15.69
N TYR A 83 25.29 -10.79 16.62
CA TYR A 83 25.05 -9.53 17.33
C TYR A 83 25.21 -9.76 18.82
N LYS A 84 25.86 -8.85 19.53
CA LYS A 84 25.91 -8.88 20.99
C LYS A 84 25.58 -7.52 21.59
N CYS A 85 25.01 -7.53 22.78
CA CYS A 85 25.04 -6.36 23.65
C CYS A 85 25.35 -6.74 25.08
N SER A 86 25.92 -5.78 25.80
CA SER A 86 26.08 -5.85 27.24
C SER A 86 25.13 -4.87 27.90
N PHE A 87 24.43 -5.27 28.95
CA PHE A 87 23.53 -4.38 29.68
C PHE A 87 23.61 -4.60 31.20
N PRO A 88 23.57 -3.51 32.00
CA PRO A 88 23.57 -3.63 33.44
C PRO A 88 22.20 -4.11 33.94
N PHE A 89 22.20 -4.81 35.08
CA PHE A 89 20.98 -5.12 35.81
C PHE A 89 21.19 -4.92 37.31
N ASP A 90 20.35 -4.10 37.91
CA ASP A 90 20.39 -3.84 39.35
C ASP A 90 19.76 -5.00 40.12
N ARG A 91 20.60 -5.87 40.71
CA ARG A 91 20.14 -7.01 41.51
C ARG A 91 19.48 -6.61 42.84
N SER A 92 19.52 -5.34 43.23
CA SER A 92 18.76 -4.85 44.38
C SER A 92 17.25 -4.75 44.09
N GLN A 93 16.85 -4.83 42.81
CA GLN A 93 15.44 -4.91 42.41
C GLN A 93 14.77 -6.13 43.05
N GLN A 94 13.67 -5.88 43.76
CA GLN A 94 12.91 -6.92 44.47
C GLN A 94 11.82 -7.58 43.61
N HIS A 95 11.91 -7.46 42.28
CA HIS A 95 10.98 -8.11 41.36
C HIS A 95 11.21 -9.63 41.31
N LEU A 96 10.13 -10.39 41.10
CA LEU A 96 10.22 -11.86 41.04
C LEU A 96 10.60 -12.36 39.64
N TYR A 97 10.16 -11.66 38.60
CA TYR A 97 10.26 -12.11 37.22
C TYR A 97 10.86 -11.06 36.30
N GLY A 98 11.57 -11.53 35.28
CA GLY A 98 11.95 -10.77 34.10
C GLY A 98 11.28 -11.35 32.86
N LEU A 99 11.01 -10.53 31.86
CA LEU A 99 10.53 -10.95 30.55
C LEU A 99 11.39 -10.29 29.49
N LEU A 100 12.19 -11.10 28.80
CA LEU A 100 12.82 -10.67 27.55
C LEU A 100 11.80 -10.82 26.44
N LYS A 101 11.52 -9.74 25.71
CA LYS A 101 10.64 -9.72 24.54
C LYS A 101 11.47 -9.31 23.32
N PHE A 102 11.37 -10.12 22.27
CA PHE A 102 11.97 -9.89 20.96
C PHE A 102 10.83 -9.67 19.97
N GLU A 103 10.63 -8.43 19.54
CA GLU A 103 9.47 -8.07 18.69
C GLU A 103 9.62 -8.50 17.23
N GLY A 104 10.84 -8.87 16.83
CA GLY A 104 11.14 -9.35 15.49
C GLY A 104 12.63 -9.68 15.35
N LEU A 105 12.91 -10.94 15.04
CA LEU A 105 14.24 -11.45 14.71
C LEU A 105 14.17 -11.96 13.28
N ASP A 106 14.95 -11.38 12.37
CA ASP A 106 15.01 -11.78 10.97
C ASP A 106 16.27 -12.64 10.73
N THR A 107 16.18 -13.95 10.56
CA THR A 107 15.01 -14.80 10.83
C THR A 107 15.41 -16.01 11.67
N VAL A 108 16.39 -16.76 11.18
CA VAL A 108 16.90 -17.95 11.86
C VAL A 108 17.89 -17.51 12.92
N CYS A 109 17.51 -17.50 14.19
CA CYS A 109 18.33 -16.94 15.26
C CYS A 109 18.37 -17.85 16.49
N ASP A 110 19.57 -18.16 16.97
CA ASP A 110 19.77 -18.69 18.32
C ASP A 110 20.13 -17.55 19.28
N VAL A 111 19.55 -17.56 20.48
CA VAL A 111 19.69 -16.49 21.48
C VAL A 111 20.35 -17.05 22.73
N TYR A 112 21.40 -16.39 23.18
CA TYR A 112 22.14 -16.74 24.39
C TYR A 112 22.16 -15.57 25.36
N LEU A 113 21.84 -15.84 26.63
CA LEU A 113 21.95 -14.89 27.73
C LEU A 113 22.97 -15.41 28.73
N ASN A 114 24.05 -14.66 28.95
CA ASN A 114 25.15 -15.03 29.84
C ASN A 114 25.69 -16.45 29.57
N GLY A 115 25.84 -16.80 28.29
CA GLY A 115 26.31 -18.12 27.84
C GLY A 115 25.24 -19.21 27.81
N THR A 116 24.08 -18.99 28.41
CA THR A 116 22.96 -19.95 28.39
C THR A 116 22.11 -19.75 27.14
N HIS A 117 21.91 -20.81 26.36
CA HIS A 117 20.97 -20.80 25.24
C HIS A 117 19.52 -20.74 25.74
N ILE A 118 18.77 -19.70 25.38
CA ILE A 118 17.42 -19.45 25.89
C ILE A 118 16.31 -19.60 24.84
N LEU A 119 16.62 -19.45 23.55
CA LEU A 119 15.61 -19.43 22.49
C LEU A 119 16.24 -19.72 21.11
N SER A 120 15.52 -20.47 20.27
CA SER A 120 15.76 -20.55 18.83
C SER A 120 14.53 -20.04 18.07
N THR A 121 14.73 -19.29 17.00
CA THR A 121 13.67 -18.71 16.15
C THR A 121 13.92 -18.99 14.68
N ASP A 122 12.84 -19.05 13.89
CA ASP A 122 12.84 -19.30 12.45
C ASP A 122 11.69 -18.58 11.71
N ASN A 123 11.03 -17.62 12.38
CA ASN A 123 9.94 -16.83 11.82
C ASN A 123 10.10 -15.33 12.13
N MET A 124 10.30 -14.54 11.07
CA MET A 124 10.50 -13.09 11.10
C MET A 124 9.31 -12.35 11.73
N PHE A 125 8.11 -12.88 11.59
CA PHE A 125 6.85 -12.21 11.87
C PHE A 125 6.30 -12.48 13.27
N ARG A 126 7.01 -13.25 14.08
CA ARG A 126 6.60 -13.63 15.43
C ARG A 126 7.23 -12.73 16.49
N THR A 127 6.46 -12.49 17.55
CA THR A 127 7.01 -11.95 18.79
C THR A 127 7.43 -13.11 19.69
N TYR A 128 8.69 -13.15 20.08
CA TYR A 128 9.19 -14.16 20.99
C TYR A 128 9.39 -13.59 22.38
N THR A 129 9.07 -14.38 23.41
CA THR A 129 9.28 -13.98 24.80
C THR A 129 9.95 -15.08 25.60
N PHE A 130 10.79 -14.69 26.57
CA PHE A 130 11.44 -15.61 27.49
C PHE A 130 11.32 -15.07 28.92
N ARG A 131 10.66 -15.84 29.79
CA ARG A 131 10.44 -15.48 31.19
C ARG A 131 11.61 -15.95 32.05
N LEU A 132 12.13 -15.05 32.87
CA LEU A 132 13.25 -15.23 33.77
C LEU A 132 12.75 -15.23 35.22
N LEU A 133 13.36 -16.04 36.07
CA LEU A 133 13.28 -15.89 37.52
C LEU A 133 14.40 -14.93 37.97
N LEU A 134 14.08 -13.92 38.78
CA LEU A 134 15.06 -12.94 39.26
C LEU A 134 15.58 -13.25 40.67
N THR A 135 14.93 -14.17 41.37
CA THR A 135 15.26 -14.58 42.73
C THR A 135 16.00 -15.91 42.77
N GLY A 136 16.90 -16.07 43.74
CA GLY A 136 17.63 -17.32 43.98
C GLY A 136 18.80 -17.55 43.02
N ASP A 137 19.45 -18.71 43.18
CA ASP A 137 20.64 -19.11 42.41
C ASP A 137 20.31 -19.47 40.94
N GLU A 138 19.03 -19.59 40.60
CA GLU A 138 18.53 -19.90 39.26
C GLU A 138 18.42 -18.66 38.35
N SER A 139 18.66 -17.46 38.88
CA SER A 139 18.60 -16.26 38.05
C SER A 139 19.71 -16.24 37.01
N LEU A 140 19.32 -16.15 35.74
CA LEU A 140 20.26 -15.99 34.63
C LEU A 140 20.83 -14.58 34.53
N LEU A 141 20.27 -13.59 35.24
CA LEU A 141 20.77 -12.22 35.22
C LEU A 141 21.81 -11.98 36.32
N SER A 142 22.86 -11.26 35.97
CA SER A 142 23.91 -10.78 36.87
C SER A 142 23.99 -9.25 36.80
N GLU A 143 24.93 -8.62 37.53
CA GLU A 143 25.09 -7.16 37.50
C GLU A 143 25.42 -6.63 36.09
N THR A 144 26.07 -7.43 35.26
CA THR A 144 26.37 -7.13 33.85
C THR A 144 26.04 -8.34 32.99
N ASN A 145 25.15 -8.17 32.02
CA ASN A 145 24.60 -9.26 31.24
C ASN A 145 25.06 -9.16 29.80
N ASN A 146 25.37 -10.29 29.18
CA ASN A 146 25.67 -10.40 27.77
C ASN A 146 24.54 -11.14 27.07
N LEU A 147 23.93 -10.48 26.09
CA LEU A 147 22.99 -11.08 25.16
C LEU A 147 23.71 -11.27 23.82
N LEU A 148 23.72 -12.51 23.31
CA LEU A 148 24.27 -12.87 22.01
C LEU A 148 23.16 -13.42 21.12
N LEU A 149 23.06 -12.90 19.91
CA LEU A 149 22.16 -13.34 18.86
C LEU A 149 23.01 -13.93 17.72
N HIS A 150 22.75 -15.18 17.37
CA HIS A 150 23.41 -15.86 16.26
C HIS A 150 22.42 -16.05 15.12
N PHE A 151 22.52 -15.20 14.10
CA PHE A 151 21.71 -15.27 12.89
C PHE A 151 22.36 -16.21 11.86
N LYS A 152 21.60 -17.22 11.46
CA LYS A 152 21.98 -18.18 10.41
C LYS A 152 21.34 -17.78 9.08
N SER A 153 21.89 -18.30 7.98
CA SER A 153 21.36 -18.02 6.64
C SER A 153 19.97 -18.62 6.43
N ALA A 154 18.98 -17.74 6.19
CA ALA A 154 17.65 -18.15 5.76
C ALA A 154 17.66 -18.86 4.38
N LYS A 155 18.60 -18.50 3.48
CA LYS A 155 18.76 -19.17 2.18
C LYS A 155 19.16 -20.63 2.35
N ILE A 156 20.11 -20.90 3.25
CA ILE A 156 20.55 -22.26 3.55
C ILE A 156 19.41 -23.06 4.18
N LEU A 157 18.69 -22.50 5.16
CA LEU A 157 17.53 -23.18 5.77
C LEU A 157 16.46 -23.52 4.72
N ALA A 158 16.13 -22.58 3.83
CA ALA A 158 15.17 -22.80 2.75
C ALA A 158 15.53 -24.00 1.88
N LYS A 159 16.82 -24.17 1.54
CA LYS A 159 17.32 -25.33 0.78
C LYS A 159 17.29 -26.64 1.57
N VAL A 160 17.53 -26.60 2.87
CA VAL A 160 17.41 -27.78 3.74
C VAL A 160 15.97 -28.27 3.79
N GLU A 161 15.00 -27.36 3.94
CA GLU A 161 13.58 -27.72 3.95
C GLU A 161 13.07 -28.15 2.57
N GLU A 162 13.53 -27.51 1.48
CA GLU A 162 13.25 -27.97 0.10
C GLU A 162 13.76 -29.39 -0.14
N ALA A 163 14.95 -29.74 0.34
CA ALA A 163 15.47 -31.10 0.22
C ALA A 163 14.63 -32.14 0.98
N LYS A 164 13.94 -31.73 2.05
CA LYS A 164 13.09 -32.57 2.89
C LYS A 164 11.68 -32.74 2.32
N TYR A 165 11.10 -31.67 1.77
CA TYR A 165 9.70 -31.64 1.34
C TYR A 165 9.50 -31.62 -0.18
N GLY A 166 10.58 -31.53 -0.95
CA GLY A 166 10.58 -31.51 -2.41
C GLY A 166 10.61 -30.09 -2.99
N VAL A 167 10.81 -30.00 -4.31
CA VAL A 167 10.81 -28.73 -5.02
C VAL A 167 9.38 -28.30 -5.35
N VAL A 168 9.07 -27.03 -5.11
CA VAL A 168 7.77 -26.41 -5.40
C VAL A 168 7.94 -25.20 -6.33
N ARG A 169 6.82 -24.71 -6.87
CA ARG A 169 6.81 -23.49 -7.69
C ARG A 169 6.50 -22.27 -6.83
N ALA A 170 7.17 -21.15 -7.13
CA ALA A 170 6.90 -19.84 -6.57
C ALA A 170 7.22 -18.73 -7.59
N GLY A 171 6.44 -17.66 -7.55
CA GLY A 171 6.53 -16.48 -8.40
C GLY A 171 5.84 -16.63 -9.77
N SER A 172 5.30 -15.53 -10.29
CA SER A 172 4.66 -15.49 -11.61
C SER A 172 5.66 -15.71 -12.77
N THR A 173 6.97 -15.56 -12.53
CA THR A 173 8.04 -15.67 -13.55
C THR A 173 9.40 -16.19 -13.02
N ASN A 174 9.44 -17.21 -12.15
CA ASN A 174 10.69 -17.69 -11.51
C ASN A 174 11.51 -16.54 -10.89
N LEU A 175 10.83 -15.69 -10.12
CA LEU A 175 11.45 -14.59 -9.40
C LEU A 175 12.14 -15.15 -8.16
N GLY A 176 13.45 -14.95 -8.07
CA GLY A 176 14.22 -15.38 -6.92
C GLY A 176 14.34 -16.90 -6.79
N ASP A 177 14.74 -17.34 -5.60
CA ASP A 177 14.81 -18.74 -5.25
C ASP A 177 13.42 -19.26 -4.79
N PRO A 178 12.84 -20.27 -5.45
CA PRO A 178 11.49 -20.76 -5.11
C PRO A 178 11.41 -21.43 -3.73
N SER A 179 12.55 -21.81 -3.13
CA SER A 179 12.59 -22.36 -1.77
C SER A 179 12.16 -21.35 -0.69
N ARG A 180 12.00 -20.06 -1.03
CA ARG A 180 11.51 -19.00 -0.12
C ARG A 180 10.21 -19.38 0.61
N VAL A 181 9.37 -20.23 0.02
CA VAL A 181 8.08 -20.64 0.60
C VAL A 181 8.23 -21.47 1.88
N TYR A 182 9.39 -22.06 2.13
CA TYR A 182 9.65 -22.88 3.32
C TYR A 182 10.02 -22.06 4.56
N VAL A 183 10.38 -20.79 4.40
CA VAL A 183 10.84 -19.94 5.50
C VAL A 183 9.89 -18.77 5.69
N ARG A 184 9.47 -18.53 6.94
CA ARG A 184 8.62 -17.40 7.30
C ARG A 184 9.45 -16.12 7.43
N LYS A 185 9.76 -15.50 6.29
CA LYS A 185 10.47 -14.22 6.16
C LYS A 185 9.86 -13.37 5.03
N ALA A 186 10.14 -12.08 4.98
CA ALA A 186 9.57 -11.14 4.01
C ALA A 186 9.91 -11.55 2.56
N GLN A 187 8.90 -11.95 1.79
CA GLN A 187 9.09 -12.66 0.51
C GLN A 187 9.79 -11.82 -0.56
N TYR A 188 9.67 -10.49 -0.48
CA TYR A 188 10.35 -9.55 -1.38
C TYR A 188 11.88 -9.52 -1.22
N ASP A 189 12.45 -9.99 -0.10
CA ASP A 189 13.91 -10.05 0.11
C ASP A 189 14.59 -10.98 -0.89
N TRP A 190 13.85 -11.99 -1.39
CA TRP A 190 14.31 -12.96 -2.37
C TRP A 190 14.21 -12.47 -3.81
N ARG A 191 14.01 -11.17 -4.05
CA ARG A 191 13.65 -10.54 -5.33
C ARG A 191 12.16 -10.57 -5.61
N TRP A 192 11.68 -9.51 -6.24
CA TRP A 192 10.35 -9.44 -6.85
C TRP A 192 10.40 -8.80 -8.24
N ASP A 193 9.28 -8.73 -8.95
CA ASP A 193 9.19 -8.09 -10.27
C ASP A 193 9.21 -6.55 -10.22
N TRP A 194 9.41 -5.98 -9.03
CA TRP A 194 9.69 -4.57 -8.78
C TRP A 194 10.83 -4.34 -7.79
N GLY A 195 11.44 -5.39 -7.21
CA GLY A 195 12.38 -5.30 -6.07
C GLY A 195 13.67 -6.11 -6.29
N PRO A 196 14.78 -5.76 -5.64
CA PRO A 196 16.06 -6.47 -5.75
C PRO A 196 16.09 -7.72 -4.85
N GLU A 197 17.06 -8.60 -5.05
CA GLU A 197 17.42 -9.66 -4.09
C GLU A 197 18.38 -9.11 -3.04
N LEU A 198 17.91 -8.89 -1.81
CA LEU A 198 18.72 -8.36 -0.70
C LEU A 198 18.40 -9.13 0.58
N MET A 199 19.05 -10.28 0.74
CA MET A 199 18.83 -11.22 1.83
C MET A 199 19.50 -10.77 3.13
N THR A 200 18.91 -9.76 3.78
CA THR A 200 19.36 -9.25 5.07
C THR A 200 18.94 -10.12 6.25
N CYS A 201 19.50 -9.83 7.43
CA CYS A 201 19.14 -10.42 8.71
C CYS A 201 19.48 -9.46 9.86
N GLY A 202 18.88 -9.68 11.02
CA GLY A 202 19.17 -8.94 12.25
C GLY A 202 17.97 -8.80 13.18
N PRO A 203 18.18 -8.22 14.38
CA PRO A 203 17.10 -7.81 15.26
C PRO A 203 16.44 -6.54 14.70
N TYR A 204 15.56 -6.73 13.70
CA TYR A 204 14.95 -5.64 12.95
C TYR A 204 13.85 -4.89 13.72
N ARG A 205 13.47 -5.38 14.92
CA ARG A 205 12.52 -4.74 15.85
C ARG A 205 13.06 -4.68 17.27
N PRO A 206 12.45 -3.85 18.16
CA PRO A 206 12.91 -3.69 19.53
C PRO A 206 13.06 -4.99 20.33
N ILE A 207 14.04 -4.97 21.23
CA ILE A 207 14.22 -5.98 22.29
C ILE A 207 14.05 -5.26 23.63
N THR A 208 13.21 -5.80 24.51
CA THR A 208 12.93 -5.20 25.82
C THR A 208 13.09 -6.22 26.94
N LEU A 209 13.55 -5.74 28.09
CA LEU A 209 13.53 -6.45 29.37
C LEU A 209 12.52 -5.77 30.29
N THR A 210 11.42 -6.46 30.60
CA THR A 210 10.44 -6.03 31.60
C THR A 210 10.64 -6.83 32.88
N THR A 211 10.90 -6.16 33.99
CA THR A 211 10.95 -6.79 35.32
C THR A 211 9.71 -6.45 36.12
N TYR A 212 9.19 -7.44 36.84
CA TYR A 212 7.89 -7.34 37.49
C TYR A 212 7.69 -8.39 38.57
N THR A 213 6.79 -8.06 39.50
CA THR A 213 6.15 -9.04 40.39
C THR A 213 4.74 -9.36 39.93
N ALA A 214 4.05 -8.36 39.38
CA ALA A 214 2.73 -8.42 38.78
C ALA A 214 2.69 -7.42 37.62
N ARG A 215 2.05 -7.78 36.51
CA ARG A 215 1.87 -6.92 35.33
C ARG A 215 0.57 -7.21 34.61
N ILE A 216 0.13 -6.25 33.81
CA ILE A 216 -0.84 -6.44 32.77
C ILE A 216 -0.09 -7.05 31.58
N ALA A 217 -0.46 -8.26 31.18
CA ALA A 217 0.15 -8.96 30.05
C ALA A 217 -0.47 -8.52 28.71
N GLU A 218 -1.80 -8.34 28.68
CA GLU A 218 -2.56 -7.98 27.50
C GLU A 218 -3.83 -7.23 27.91
N ILE A 219 -4.18 -6.17 27.18
CA ILE A 219 -5.52 -5.60 27.19
C ILE A 219 -6.20 -5.80 25.84
N ASN A 220 -7.46 -6.23 25.86
CA ASN A 220 -8.28 -6.41 24.68
C ASN A 220 -9.45 -5.42 24.71
N THR A 221 -9.30 -4.31 23.99
CA THR A 221 -10.32 -3.29 23.85
C THR A 221 -11.27 -3.64 22.71
N ARG A 222 -12.53 -3.92 23.04
CA ARG A 222 -13.57 -4.29 22.09
C ARG A 222 -14.54 -3.13 21.93
N ALA A 223 -14.19 -2.21 21.03
CA ALA A 223 -15.01 -1.08 20.65
C ALA A 223 -15.98 -1.49 19.54
N SER A 224 -17.27 -1.51 19.83
CA SER A 224 -18.31 -1.88 18.87
C SER A 224 -19.39 -0.82 18.80
N VAL A 225 -20.16 -0.85 17.70
CA VAL A 225 -21.27 0.05 17.45
C VAL A 225 -22.43 -0.80 16.96
N SER A 226 -23.63 -0.53 17.46
CA SER A 226 -24.86 -1.09 16.91
C SER A 226 -25.80 0.03 16.47
N PHE A 227 -26.68 -0.26 15.52
CA PHE A 227 -27.66 0.71 15.04
C PHE A 227 -29.05 0.40 15.58
N ASN A 228 -29.65 1.35 16.30
CA ASN A 228 -31.04 1.26 16.73
C ASN A 228 -31.95 1.80 15.61
N LYS A 229 -32.67 0.91 14.95
CA LYS A 229 -33.57 1.25 13.84
C LYS A 229 -34.78 2.11 14.27
N GLU A 230 -35.23 1.99 15.51
CA GLU A 230 -36.40 2.74 16.01
C GLU A 230 -36.05 4.20 16.29
N THR A 231 -34.87 4.45 16.85
CA THR A 231 -34.41 5.81 17.20
C THR A 231 -33.52 6.43 16.13
N GLY A 232 -33.02 5.64 15.17
CA GLY A 232 -32.05 6.07 14.18
C GLY A 232 -30.66 6.37 14.77
N ALA A 233 -30.38 5.90 16.00
CA ALA A 233 -29.16 6.23 16.71
C ALA A 233 -28.14 5.08 16.66
N PHE A 234 -26.86 5.45 16.52
CA PHE A 234 -25.74 4.54 16.78
C PHE A 234 -25.51 4.43 18.29
N LEU A 235 -25.23 3.21 18.75
CA LEU A 235 -25.03 2.86 20.14
C LEU A 235 -23.62 2.28 20.32
N PRO A 236 -22.63 3.12 20.63
CA PRO A 236 -21.28 2.68 20.96
C PRO A 236 -21.24 1.88 22.26
N LEU A 237 -20.46 0.79 22.24
CA LEU A 237 -20.19 -0.08 23.36
C LEU A 237 -18.68 -0.31 23.45
N LEU A 238 -18.12 -0.13 24.64
CA LEU A 238 -16.77 -0.58 24.94
C LEU A 238 -16.82 -1.76 25.90
N LYS A 239 -16.16 -2.85 25.52
CA LYS A 239 -15.80 -3.91 26.45
C LYS A 239 -14.28 -4.00 26.59
N LEU A 240 -13.81 -4.43 27.76
CA LEU A 240 -12.39 -4.60 28.04
C LEU A 240 -12.15 -5.97 28.68
N ASP A 241 -11.23 -6.74 28.09
CA ASP A 241 -10.63 -7.88 28.78
C ASP A 241 -9.21 -7.52 29.22
N VAL A 242 -8.79 -8.04 30.37
CA VAL A 242 -7.44 -7.83 30.90
C VAL A 242 -6.83 -9.18 31.27
N THR A 243 -5.64 -9.44 30.76
CA THR A 243 -4.83 -10.61 31.12
C THR A 243 -3.69 -10.16 32.02
N PHE A 244 -3.50 -10.87 33.12
CA PHE A 244 -2.41 -10.60 34.06
C PHE A 244 -1.31 -11.66 33.99
N ASP A 245 -0.12 -11.27 34.40
CA ASP A 245 1.01 -12.16 34.58
C ASP A 245 1.80 -11.78 35.84
N GLY A 246 2.42 -12.77 36.48
CA GLY A 246 3.14 -12.62 37.75
C GLY A 246 2.58 -13.48 38.87
N SER A 247 3.13 -13.31 40.06
CA SER A 247 2.73 -14.05 41.26
C SER A 247 2.93 -13.16 42.49
N PRO A 248 2.12 -12.09 42.62
CA PRO A 248 2.26 -11.14 43.71
C PRO A 248 1.96 -11.80 45.06
N PRO A 249 2.65 -11.38 46.15
CA PRO A 249 2.25 -11.78 47.49
C PRO A 249 0.85 -11.26 47.83
N PRO A 250 0.09 -11.95 48.69
CA PRO A 250 -1.26 -11.54 49.08
C PRO A 250 -1.32 -10.08 49.50
N GLY A 251 -2.30 -9.37 48.96
CA GLY A 251 -2.51 -7.97 49.21
C GLY A 251 -1.63 -6.99 48.42
N LEU A 252 -0.57 -7.39 47.69
CA LEU A 252 0.22 -6.40 46.94
C LEU A 252 -0.63 -5.54 45.98
N ILE A 253 -1.64 -6.16 45.38
CA ILE A 253 -2.54 -5.55 44.40
C ILE A 253 -3.87 -5.18 45.06
N GLN A 254 -4.29 -3.92 44.89
CA GLN A 254 -5.60 -3.44 45.34
C GLN A 254 -6.66 -3.60 44.25
N GLY A 255 -6.31 -3.27 43.01
CA GLY A 255 -7.29 -3.19 41.93
C GLY A 255 -6.75 -2.61 40.62
N LEU A 256 -7.68 -2.23 39.75
CA LEU A 256 -7.43 -1.54 38.49
C LEU A 256 -8.12 -0.18 38.45
N SER A 257 -7.49 0.78 37.79
CA SER A 257 -8.14 1.98 37.27
C SER A 257 -8.24 1.90 35.76
N VAL A 258 -9.45 1.99 35.21
CA VAL A 258 -9.68 2.05 33.76
C VAL A 258 -10.24 3.41 33.42
N THR A 259 -9.60 4.11 32.48
CA THR A 259 -9.99 5.45 32.05
C THR A 259 -10.13 5.52 30.53
N LEU A 260 -11.25 6.05 30.04
CA LEU A 260 -11.46 6.42 28.63
C LEU A 260 -11.30 7.92 28.48
N LYS A 261 -10.45 8.35 27.54
CA LYS A 261 -10.14 9.75 27.26
C LYS A 261 -10.30 10.07 25.79
N ASP A 262 -10.59 11.32 25.48
CA ASP A 262 -10.39 11.84 24.13
C ASP A 262 -8.88 12.06 23.84
N THR A 263 -8.53 12.36 22.59
CA THR A 263 -7.14 12.60 22.18
C THR A 263 -6.53 13.90 22.73
N GLN A 264 -7.33 14.74 23.39
CA GLN A 264 -6.85 15.92 24.12
C GLN A 264 -6.55 15.59 25.60
N GLY A 265 -6.82 14.36 26.03
CA GLY A 265 -6.60 13.89 27.40
C GLY A 265 -7.76 14.17 28.35
N ASN A 266 -8.91 14.66 27.86
CA ASN A 266 -10.08 14.87 28.70
C ASN A 266 -10.72 13.53 29.06
N GLU A 267 -11.01 13.32 30.34
CA GLU A 267 -11.66 12.11 30.84
C GLU A 267 -13.14 12.08 30.44
N ILE A 268 -13.56 10.96 29.83
CA ILE A 268 -14.96 10.67 29.48
C ILE A 268 -15.58 9.72 30.51
N ARG A 269 -14.83 8.67 30.89
CA ARG A 269 -15.22 7.70 31.92
C ARG A 269 -14.01 7.24 32.71
N ASN A 270 -14.22 6.98 33.99
CA ASN A 270 -13.25 6.36 34.89
C ASN A 270 -13.96 5.34 35.77
N GLN A 271 -13.33 4.19 35.98
CA GLN A 271 -13.81 3.18 36.91
C GLN A 271 -12.65 2.54 37.66
N GLN A 272 -12.79 2.49 38.99
CA GLN A 272 -11.92 1.72 39.87
C GLN A 272 -12.54 0.33 40.11
N ILE A 273 -11.73 -0.72 39.99
CA ILE A 273 -12.17 -2.11 40.08
C ILE A 273 -11.31 -2.83 41.11
N PRO A 274 -11.85 -3.26 42.26
CA PRO A 274 -11.09 -4.05 43.21
C PRO A 274 -10.75 -5.42 42.60
N LEU A 275 -9.52 -5.89 42.84
CA LEU A 275 -9.08 -7.23 42.45
C LEU A 275 -8.90 -8.08 43.72
N ASN A 276 -9.34 -9.35 43.65
CA ASN A 276 -9.05 -10.34 44.69
C ASN A 276 -7.71 -11.04 44.36
N ASP A 277 -7.13 -11.77 45.33
CA ASP A 277 -5.81 -12.45 45.22
C ASP A 277 -5.69 -13.54 44.12
N ASP A 278 -6.67 -13.71 43.23
CA ASP A 278 -6.65 -14.69 42.12
C ASP A 278 -5.92 -14.11 40.90
N PHE A 279 -4.60 -13.95 41.05
CA PHE A 279 -3.68 -13.46 40.02
C PHE A 279 -3.28 -14.61 39.09
N GLY A 280 -3.40 -14.43 37.76
CA GLY A 280 -3.06 -15.45 36.76
C GLY A 280 -4.21 -15.90 35.85
N ARG A 281 -5.30 -15.12 35.76
CA ARG A 281 -6.45 -15.37 34.88
C ARG A 281 -6.67 -14.21 33.92
N VAL A 282 -7.34 -14.51 32.81
CA VAL A 282 -7.97 -13.51 31.94
C VAL A 282 -9.28 -13.08 32.58
N LEU A 283 -9.43 -11.78 32.87
CA LEU A 283 -10.71 -11.20 33.29
C LEU A 283 -11.46 -10.72 32.04
N LYS A 284 -12.49 -11.47 31.65
CA LYS A 284 -13.35 -11.13 30.50
C LYS A 284 -14.45 -10.15 30.89
N ASP A 285 -14.82 -9.27 29.94
CA ASP A 285 -15.87 -8.28 30.10
C ASP A 285 -15.73 -7.47 31.39
N LEU A 286 -14.49 -7.18 31.79
CA LEU A 286 -14.17 -6.48 33.04
C LEU A 286 -14.82 -5.09 33.09
N ILE A 287 -14.85 -4.43 31.94
CA ILE A 287 -15.64 -3.23 31.67
C ILE A 287 -16.68 -3.57 30.61
N VAL A 288 -17.88 -3.04 30.80
CA VAL A 288 -18.93 -2.95 29.77
C VAL A 288 -19.57 -1.56 29.86
N TRP A 289 -19.06 -0.62 29.07
CA TRP A 289 -19.59 0.74 29.01
C TRP A 289 -20.47 0.94 27.80
N LYS A 290 -21.76 1.20 28.04
CA LYS A 290 -22.69 1.72 27.04
C LYS A 290 -22.54 3.22 27.00
N LEU A 291 -22.11 3.75 25.86
CA LEU A 291 -21.81 5.17 25.70
C LEU A 291 -22.90 5.82 24.84
N GLY A 292 -23.34 7.02 25.21
CA GLY A 292 -24.25 7.79 24.37
C GLY A 292 -23.53 8.46 23.20
N GLY A 293 -24.26 8.85 22.15
CA GLY A 293 -23.69 9.62 21.03
C GLY A 293 -23.18 11.03 21.42
N TYR A 294 -23.51 11.50 22.62
CA TYR A 294 -22.90 12.69 23.22
C TYR A 294 -21.60 12.39 24.00
N ASP A 295 -21.41 11.14 24.44
CA ASP A 295 -20.21 10.71 25.17
C ASP A 295 -19.05 10.50 24.19
N VAL A 296 -19.31 9.85 23.05
CA VAL A 296 -18.33 9.56 22.00
C VAL A 296 -18.92 9.73 20.61
N LYS A 297 -18.06 10.08 19.64
CA LYS A 297 -18.35 10.18 18.21
C LYS A 297 -17.73 9.00 17.48
N LEU A 298 -18.32 8.64 16.34
CA LEU A 298 -17.83 7.52 15.53
C LEU A 298 -16.57 7.91 14.76
N TRP A 299 -15.74 6.91 14.49
CA TRP A 299 -14.64 6.99 13.53
C TRP A 299 -15.18 6.77 12.12
N TRP A 300 -14.71 7.57 11.17
CA TRP A 300 -15.09 7.47 9.75
C TRP A 300 -13.85 7.43 8.86
N PRO A 301 -13.88 6.69 7.74
CA PRO A 301 -12.85 6.80 6.73
C PRO A 301 -12.86 8.17 6.05
N VAL A 302 -11.73 8.54 5.44
CA VAL A 302 -11.57 9.78 4.69
C VAL A 302 -12.66 9.90 3.62
N GLY A 303 -13.24 11.11 3.52
CA GLY A 303 -14.34 11.41 2.61
C GLY A 303 -15.75 11.16 3.19
N TYR A 304 -15.87 10.45 4.33
CA TYR A 304 -17.17 10.08 4.91
C TYR A 304 -17.43 10.68 6.31
N GLY A 305 -16.42 11.26 6.95
CA GLY A 305 -16.56 11.95 8.24
C GLY A 305 -15.23 12.20 8.93
N GLU A 306 -15.30 12.50 10.22
CA GLU A 306 -14.13 12.74 11.09
C GLU A 306 -13.57 11.45 11.68
N GLN A 307 -12.26 11.38 11.85
CA GLN A 307 -11.52 10.23 12.39
C GLN A 307 -11.44 10.30 13.92
N ASN A 308 -12.59 10.27 14.62
CA ASN A 308 -12.61 10.38 16.08
C ASN A 308 -11.95 9.15 16.73
N LEU A 309 -10.92 9.39 17.54
CA LEU A 309 -10.16 8.37 18.27
C LEU A 309 -10.18 8.66 19.76
N TYR A 310 -9.96 7.61 20.56
CA TYR A 310 -10.00 7.66 22.01
C TYR A 310 -8.91 6.77 22.60
N ASP A 311 -8.40 7.16 23.77
CA ASP A 311 -7.36 6.42 24.48
C ASP A 311 -7.98 5.71 25.70
N ILE A 312 -7.73 4.40 25.81
CA ILE A 312 -8.07 3.56 26.97
C ILE A 312 -6.81 3.31 27.77
N ASP A 313 -6.76 3.87 28.97
CA ASP A 313 -5.69 3.64 29.94
C ASP A 313 -6.15 2.63 30.99
N VAL A 314 -5.37 1.58 31.18
CA VAL A 314 -5.59 0.55 32.21
C VAL A 314 -4.38 0.55 33.14
N VAL A 315 -4.61 0.89 34.40
CA VAL A 315 -3.57 1.01 35.43
C VAL A 315 -3.81 -0.02 36.52
N LEU A 316 -2.82 -0.88 36.78
CA LEU A 316 -2.79 -1.79 37.92
C LEU A 316 -2.31 -1.03 39.15
N VAL A 317 -3.09 -1.08 40.23
CA VAL A 317 -2.90 -0.25 41.42
C VAL A 317 -2.58 -1.13 42.63
N GLY A 318 -1.57 -0.71 43.38
CA GLY A 318 -1.10 -1.35 44.61
C GLY A 318 -1.87 -0.94 45.84
N GLN A 319 -1.56 -1.57 46.97
CA GLN A 319 -2.24 -1.39 48.26
C GLN A 319 -2.28 0.07 48.76
N ASN A 320 -1.27 0.88 48.44
CA ASN A 320 -1.16 2.27 48.89
C ASN A 320 -1.59 3.26 47.79
N GLY A 321 -2.26 2.78 46.73
CA GLY A 321 -2.66 3.59 45.59
C GLY A 321 -1.53 3.85 44.58
N GLU A 322 -0.37 3.23 44.74
CA GLU A 322 0.75 3.37 43.80
C GLU A 322 0.48 2.61 42.49
N ARG A 323 1.06 3.09 41.38
CA ARG A 323 1.02 2.38 40.09
C ARG A 323 1.96 1.17 40.12
N ILE A 324 1.42 0.01 39.79
CA ILE A 324 2.16 -1.26 39.63
C ILE A 324 2.52 -1.49 38.17
N ASP A 325 1.59 -1.24 37.25
CA ASP A 325 1.79 -1.35 35.81
C ASP A 325 0.71 -0.54 35.08
N SER A 326 0.92 -0.26 33.80
CA SER A 326 -0.09 0.34 32.95
C SER A 326 0.04 -0.08 31.50
N GLN A 327 -1.09 -0.29 30.84
CA GLN A 327 -1.18 -0.39 29.39
C GLN A 327 -2.18 0.63 28.84
N ALA A 328 -1.93 1.10 27.63
CA ALA A 328 -2.82 2.00 26.91
C ALA A 328 -3.09 1.46 25.50
N LYS A 329 -4.30 1.70 24.99
CA LYS A 329 -4.67 1.43 23.60
C LYS A 329 -5.53 2.56 23.03
N ARG A 330 -5.23 2.94 21.79
CA ARG A 330 -6.06 3.85 21.00
C ARG A 330 -7.11 3.06 20.24
N ILE A 331 -8.34 3.57 20.25
CA ILE A 331 -9.50 2.92 19.64
C ILE A 331 -10.36 3.94 18.86
N GLY A 332 -11.10 3.45 17.88
CA GLY A 332 -12.18 4.19 17.21
C GLY A 332 -13.47 3.38 17.22
N PHE A 333 -14.61 4.04 17.45
CA PHE A 333 -15.92 3.38 17.43
C PHE A 333 -16.47 3.36 16.00
N ARG A 334 -16.59 2.18 15.42
CA ARG A 334 -17.15 1.96 14.07
C ARG A 334 -17.73 0.56 13.90
N THR A 335 -18.64 0.40 12.94
CA THR A 335 -18.94 -0.91 12.34
C THR A 335 -18.11 -1.11 11.07
N VAL A 336 -17.78 -2.36 10.76
CA VAL A 336 -17.20 -2.74 9.47
C VAL A 336 -17.80 -4.06 9.00
N GLU A 337 -18.34 -4.07 7.79
CA GLU A 337 -18.95 -5.25 7.18
C GLU A 337 -18.50 -5.38 5.73
N LEU A 338 -18.21 -6.63 5.31
CA LEU A 338 -18.02 -6.99 3.90
C LEU A 338 -19.35 -7.55 3.39
N ILE A 339 -20.00 -6.81 2.50
CA ILE A 339 -21.31 -7.13 1.95
C ILE A 339 -21.12 -7.94 0.65
N GLN A 340 -21.69 -9.14 0.65
CA GLN A 340 -21.69 -10.07 -0.49
C GLN A 340 -23.09 -10.62 -0.74
N GLU A 341 -23.95 -9.76 -1.30
CA GLU A 341 -25.35 -10.07 -1.63
C GLU A 341 -25.57 -10.11 -3.16
N PRO A 342 -26.57 -10.85 -3.66
CA PRO A 342 -26.88 -10.88 -5.10
C PRO A 342 -27.17 -9.49 -5.68
N LEU A 343 -26.66 -9.18 -6.88
CA LEU A 343 -27.05 -7.95 -7.56
C LEU A 343 -28.52 -8.04 -8.03
N SER A 344 -29.20 -6.89 -8.02
CA SER A 344 -30.59 -6.80 -8.47
C SER A 344 -30.71 -6.78 -9.99
N GLU A 345 -29.73 -6.21 -10.69
CA GLU A 345 -29.65 -6.16 -12.14
C GLU A 345 -28.32 -6.77 -12.61
N PRO A 346 -28.28 -7.48 -13.75
CA PRO A 346 -27.02 -7.95 -14.33
C PRO A 346 -26.21 -6.80 -14.90
N ASP A 347 -24.89 -6.90 -14.81
CA ASP A 347 -23.96 -6.06 -15.56
C ASP A 347 -23.43 -6.80 -16.80
N GLN A 348 -22.32 -6.33 -17.37
CA GLN A 348 -21.70 -6.98 -18.54
C GLN A 348 -21.20 -8.41 -18.27
N TYR A 349 -21.04 -8.80 -17.01
CA TYR A 349 -20.57 -10.13 -16.61
C TYR A 349 -21.70 -11.07 -16.18
N GLY A 350 -22.77 -10.52 -15.58
CA GLY A 350 -23.92 -11.28 -15.10
C GLY A 350 -24.47 -10.76 -13.78
N THR A 351 -25.29 -11.55 -13.09
CA THR A 351 -25.93 -11.14 -11.83
C THR A 351 -25.03 -11.30 -10.60
N GLY A 352 -24.28 -12.40 -10.46
CA GLY A 352 -23.24 -12.55 -9.43
C GLY A 352 -23.62 -12.12 -8.00
N SER A 353 -22.63 -11.64 -7.24
CA SER A 353 -22.84 -10.98 -5.93
C SER A 353 -21.92 -9.76 -5.77
N THR A 354 -22.34 -8.82 -4.94
CA THR A 354 -21.51 -7.68 -4.53
C THR A 354 -20.25 -8.14 -3.79
N PHE A 355 -19.27 -7.24 -3.71
CA PHE A 355 -18.14 -7.33 -2.81
C PHE A 355 -17.81 -5.93 -2.34
N LEU A 356 -18.52 -5.39 -1.34
CA LEU A 356 -18.38 -3.98 -0.95
C LEU A 356 -18.25 -3.81 0.55
N PHE A 357 -17.62 -2.72 0.97
CA PHE A 357 -17.46 -2.39 2.38
C PHE A 357 -18.57 -1.44 2.85
N GLU A 358 -19.18 -1.78 3.97
CA GLU A 358 -20.14 -0.93 4.68
C GLU A 358 -19.55 -0.50 6.04
N ILE A 359 -19.40 0.81 6.23
CA ILE A 359 -18.87 1.40 7.47
C ILE A 359 -19.96 2.27 8.07
N ASN A 360 -20.31 2.01 9.34
CA ASN A 360 -21.38 2.72 10.05
C ASN A 360 -22.70 2.78 9.26
N GLY A 361 -23.07 1.70 8.57
CA GLY A 361 -24.30 1.62 7.76
C GLY A 361 -24.23 2.35 6.42
N VAL A 362 -23.05 2.82 5.99
CA VAL A 362 -22.83 3.49 4.70
C VAL A 362 -22.01 2.59 3.78
N ARG A 363 -22.61 2.19 2.65
CA ARG A 363 -21.92 1.48 1.57
C ARG A 363 -20.94 2.40 0.86
N MET A 364 -19.69 1.97 0.72
CA MET A 364 -18.61 2.82 0.23
C MET A 364 -17.99 2.27 -1.04
N PHE A 365 -17.58 3.18 -1.93
CA PHE A 365 -16.64 2.84 -2.98
C PHE A 365 -15.21 2.87 -2.40
N ALA A 366 -14.49 1.76 -2.50
CA ALA A 366 -13.11 1.64 -2.04
C ALA A 366 -12.14 2.03 -3.17
N GLY A 367 -11.58 3.23 -3.11
CA GLY A 367 -10.58 3.71 -4.05
C GLY A 367 -9.23 3.79 -3.37
N GLY A 368 -8.22 3.09 -3.89
CA GLY A 368 -6.98 2.91 -3.15
C GLY A 368 -5.83 2.35 -3.94
N SER A 369 -4.79 1.90 -3.25
CA SER A 369 -3.60 1.29 -3.84
C SER A 369 -3.13 0.10 -3.02
N ASN A 370 -2.38 -0.77 -3.67
CA ASN A 370 -1.60 -1.80 -3.00
C ASN A 370 -0.31 -1.20 -2.44
N TRP A 371 0.01 -1.57 -1.21
CA TRP A 371 1.19 -1.18 -0.45
C TRP A 371 2.18 -2.34 -0.40
N ILE A 372 3.42 -2.04 -0.76
CA ILE A 372 4.58 -2.91 -0.55
C ILE A 372 5.49 -2.29 0.51
N PRO A 373 6.50 -3.00 1.07
CA PRO A 373 7.48 -2.37 1.95
C PRO A 373 8.08 -1.10 1.32
N ALA A 374 8.17 -0.03 2.10
CA ALA A 374 8.64 1.28 1.63
C ALA A 374 10.17 1.43 1.62
N ASP A 375 10.90 0.36 1.97
CA ASP A 375 12.34 0.21 1.82
C ASP A 375 12.70 -1.29 1.78
N ASN A 376 13.88 -1.64 1.24
CA ASN A 376 14.46 -2.98 1.40
C ASN A 376 15.05 -3.20 2.80
N PHE A 377 15.33 -2.13 3.53
CA PHE A 377 15.88 -2.18 4.88
C PHE A 377 14.91 -1.50 5.84
N LEU A 378 14.11 -2.31 6.54
CA LEU A 378 13.01 -1.87 7.39
C LEU A 378 13.48 -1.01 8.58
N THR A 379 14.74 -1.12 8.97
CA THR A 379 15.32 -0.32 10.06
C THR A 379 15.70 1.10 9.62
N THR A 380 15.60 1.41 8.33
CA THR A 380 15.93 2.74 7.77
C THR A 380 14.73 3.64 7.56
N ILE A 381 13.51 3.10 7.61
CA ILE A 381 12.29 3.89 7.46
C ILE A 381 11.91 4.54 8.79
N THR A 382 11.66 5.84 8.75
CA THR A 382 11.25 6.63 9.92
C THR A 382 9.73 6.78 9.98
N ASP A 383 9.20 7.05 11.17
CA ASP A 383 7.79 7.39 11.40
C ASP A 383 7.32 8.55 10.50
N ASP A 384 8.18 9.56 10.30
CA ASP A 384 7.90 10.68 9.41
C ASP A 384 7.79 10.26 7.95
N ARG A 385 8.61 9.29 7.50
CA ARG A 385 8.54 8.75 6.13
C ARG A 385 7.28 7.91 5.94
N TYR A 386 6.89 7.09 6.93
CA TYR A 386 5.57 6.43 6.93
C TYR A 386 4.43 7.44 6.83
N ARG A 387 4.46 8.50 7.64
CA ARG A 387 3.45 9.56 7.60
C ARG A 387 3.44 10.28 6.26
N ALA A 388 4.58 10.54 5.65
CA ALA A 388 4.66 11.17 4.33
C ALA A 388 3.98 10.30 3.26
N TRP A 389 4.27 8.99 3.24
CA TRP A 389 3.64 8.04 2.33
C TRP A 389 2.12 7.96 2.49
N LEU A 390 1.63 7.76 3.72
CA LEU A 390 0.18 7.64 3.97
C LEU A 390 -0.55 8.97 3.80
N THR A 391 0.13 10.10 4.03
CA THR A 391 -0.38 11.43 3.68
C THR A 391 -0.59 11.58 2.18
N LEU A 392 0.33 11.08 1.35
CA LEU A 392 0.14 11.07 -0.11
C LEU A 392 -1.10 10.25 -0.49
N LEU A 393 -1.31 9.08 0.12
CA LEU A 393 -2.50 8.26 -0.12
C LEU A 393 -3.80 9.04 0.20
N ARG A 394 -3.90 9.63 1.39
CA ARG A 394 -5.03 10.48 1.78
C ARG A 394 -5.23 11.67 0.84
N ASP A 395 -4.15 12.40 0.54
CA ASP A 395 -4.20 13.58 -0.33
C ASP A 395 -4.55 13.22 -1.78
N GLY A 396 -4.29 11.97 -2.17
CA GLY A 396 -4.76 11.36 -3.41
C GLY A 396 -6.22 10.91 -3.40
N ASN A 397 -7.03 11.34 -2.41
CA ASN A 397 -8.43 10.94 -2.21
C ASN A 397 -8.65 9.43 -2.10
N GLN A 398 -7.62 8.68 -1.69
CA GLN A 398 -7.72 7.24 -1.49
C GLN A 398 -8.19 6.94 -0.07
N ASN A 399 -9.13 6.00 0.07
CA ASN A 399 -9.75 5.63 1.35
C ASN A 399 -9.45 4.20 1.80
N MET A 400 -8.68 3.45 1.01
CA MET A 400 -8.25 2.10 1.34
C MET A 400 -6.80 1.86 0.88
N VAL A 401 -6.05 1.11 1.69
CA VAL A 401 -4.73 0.58 1.34
C VAL A 401 -4.73 -0.93 1.56
N ARG A 402 -4.19 -1.69 0.61
CA ARG A 402 -3.98 -3.14 0.77
C ARG A 402 -2.51 -3.40 1.09
N VAL A 403 -2.22 -3.88 2.30
CA VAL A 403 -0.88 -4.34 2.69
C VAL A 403 -0.68 -5.72 2.09
N TRP A 404 0.08 -5.77 1.00
CA TRP A 404 0.25 -6.94 0.15
C TRP A 404 1.08 -8.06 0.82
N GLY A 405 0.68 -9.32 0.60
CA GLY A 405 1.16 -10.48 1.35
C GLY A 405 2.59 -10.97 1.11
N GLY A 406 3.40 -10.39 0.22
CA GLY A 406 4.82 -10.76 0.15
C GLY A 406 5.77 -9.75 0.81
N GLY A 407 5.21 -8.75 1.49
CA GLY A 407 5.95 -7.78 2.28
C GLY A 407 6.11 -8.20 3.74
N VAL A 408 5.71 -7.30 4.63
CA VAL A 408 5.69 -7.50 6.08
C VAL A 408 4.37 -7.03 6.68
N TYR A 409 4.03 -7.51 7.88
CA TYR A 409 3.09 -6.77 8.72
C TYR A 409 3.81 -5.50 9.17
N GLU A 410 3.32 -4.33 8.78
CA GLU A 410 3.97 -3.05 9.05
C GLU A 410 4.10 -2.79 10.57
N PRO A 411 4.97 -1.84 11.01
CA PRO A 411 5.06 -1.44 12.40
C PRO A 411 3.78 -0.71 12.84
N ASP A 412 3.53 -0.64 14.15
CA ASP A 412 2.30 -0.06 14.73
C ASP A 412 2.06 1.37 14.23
N VAL A 413 3.12 2.16 14.02
CA VAL A 413 3.04 3.53 13.49
C VAL A 413 2.31 3.62 12.14
N PHE A 414 2.41 2.61 11.27
CA PHE A 414 1.68 2.57 10.01
C PHE A 414 0.16 2.56 10.25
N TYR A 415 -0.31 1.68 11.14
CA TYR A 415 -1.73 1.52 11.43
C TYR A 415 -2.27 2.67 12.28
N ASP A 416 -1.45 3.22 13.19
CA ASP A 416 -1.78 4.45 13.92
C ASP A 416 -2.01 5.62 12.96
N ILE A 417 -1.16 5.79 11.95
CA ILE A 417 -1.35 6.81 10.92
C ILE A 417 -2.59 6.52 10.08
N CYS A 418 -2.87 5.27 9.71
CA CYS A 418 -4.10 4.91 9.00
C CYS A 418 -5.36 5.23 9.82
N ASP A 419 -5.35 4.96 11.13
CA ASP A 419 -6.42 5.35 12.06
C ASP A 419 -6.61 6.88 12.07
N GLU A 420 -5.52 7.63 12.19
CA GLU A 420 -5.56 9.10 12.22
C GLU A 420 -5.99 9.74 10.90
N LEU A 421 -5.61 9.16 9.76
CA LEU A 421 -5.89 9.69 8.43
C LEU A 421 -7.19 9.16 7.82
N GLY A 422 -7.82 8.16 8.43
CA GLY A 422 -9.09 7.61 7.95
C GLY A 422 -8.91 6.65 6.77
N ILE A 423 -7.78 5.93 6.72
CA ILE A 423 -7.47 5.01 5.62
C ILE A 423 -7.84 3.59 6.08
N LEU A 424 -8.77 2.94 5.38
CA LEU A 424 -9.09 1.53 5.63
C LEU A 424 -7.92 0.63 5.23
N VAL A 425 -7.66 -0.41 6.00
CA VAL A 425 -6.57 -1.35 5.75
C VAL A 425 -7.14 -2.73 5.42
N TRP A 426 -6.84 -3.19 4.21
CA TRP A 426 -6.90 -4.61 3.84
C TRP A 426 -5.54 -5.22 4.19
N GLN A 427 -5.50 -6.13 5.15
CA GLN A 427 -4.27 -6.77 5.63
C GLN A 427 -4.14 -8.19 5.09
N ASP A 428 -3.21 -8.44 4.17
CA ASP A 428 -2.85 -9.82 3.84
C ASP A 428 -2.01 -10.44 4.97
N PHE A 429 -2.16 -11.74 5.21
CA PHE A 429 -1.12 -12.54 5.87
C PHE A 429 0.06 -12.70 4.90
N GLN A 430 1.28 -12.89 5.44
CA GLN A 430 2.51 -12.77 4.63
C GLN A 430 2.78 -14.02 3.77
N PHE A 431 1.90 -14.29 2.80
CA PHE A 431 1.98 -15.32 1.78
C PHE A 431 1.73 -14.69 0.40
N ALA A 432 2.60 -14.99 -0.57
CA ALA A 432 2.44 -14.47 -1.92
C ALA A 432 3.02 -15.37 -3.02
N CYS A 433 2.21 -15.56 -4.07
CA CYS A 433 2.51 -16.20 -5.34
C CYS A 433 3.29 -17.53 -5.20
N GLY A 434 2.96 -18.41 -4.25
CA GLY A 434 3.74 -19.60 -3.96
C GLY A 434 2.92 -20.81 -3.53
N VAL A 435 3.47 -22.01 -3.74
CA VAL A 435 2.91 -23.23 -3.14
C VAL A 435 3.52 -23.43 -1.75
N TYR A 436 2.89 -22.83 -0.74
CA TYR A 436 3.37 -22.95 0.63
C TYR A 436 3.10 -24.33 1.24
N PRO A 437 3.99 -24.81 2.13
CA PRO A 437 3.82 -26.07 2.83
C PRO A 437 2.68 -26.00 3.85
N ALA A 438 2.17 -27.16 4.24
CA ALA A 438 1.15 -27.29 5.29
C ALA A 438 1.39 -28.50 6.22
N HIS A 439 2.66 -28.87 6.41
CA HIS A 439 3.01 -29.86 7.43
C HIS A 439 2.80 -29.29 8.85
N ARG A 440 2.67 -30.17 9.83
CA ARG A 440 2.20 -29.85 11.18
C ARG A 440 2.98 -28.71 11.86
N GLU A 441 4.30 -28.73 11.76
CA GLU A 441 5.18 -27.73 12.38
C GLU A 441 4.98 -26.36 11.75
N PHE A 442 4.95 -26.28 10.41
CA PHE A 442 4.70 -25.02 9.68
C PHE A 442 3.32 -24.45 10.01
N VAL A 443 2.27 -25.30 10.00
CA VAL A 443 0.91 -24.87 10.37
C VAL A 443 0.85 -24.36 11.82
N SER A 444 1.55 -25.02 12.75
CA SER A 444 1.60 -24.58 14.14
C SER A 444 2.33 -23.25 14.30
N ASP A 445 3.37 -23.01 13.51
CA ASP A 445 4.13 -21.77 13.58
C ASP A 445 3.37 -20.61 12.94
N VAL A 446 2.76 -20.82 11.77
CA VAL A 446 1.87 -19.85 11.10
C VAL A 446 0.67 -19.49 11.99
N ARG A 447 0.10 -20.44 12.73
CA ARG A 447 -0.97 -20.12 13.70
C ARG A 447 -0.49 -19.13 14.77
N LYS A 448 0.72 -19.31 15.31
CA LYS A 448 1.28 -18.41 16.32
C LYS A 448 1.61 -17.04 15.72
N GLU A 449 2.17 -17.00 14.51
CA GLU A 449 2.35 -15.76 13.73
C GLU A 449 1.03 -15.01 13.57
N ALA A 450 -0.03 -15.71 13.18
CA ALA A 450 -1.34 -15.12 12.99
C ALA A 450 -1.94 -14.61 14.31
N GLU A 451 -1.81 -15.37 15.40
CA GLU A 451 -2.26 -14.97 16.73
C GLU A 451 -1.53 -13.71 17.23
N ASP A 452 -0.21 -13.66 17.05
CA ASP A 452 0.61 -12.49 17.43
C ASP A 452 0.14 -11.23 16.70
N ASN A 453 -0.01 -11.32 15.38
CA ASN A 453 -0.33 -10.15 14.55
C ASN A 453 -1.82 -9.76 14.62
N VAL A 454 -2.77 -10.70 14.69
CA VAL A 454 -4.19 -10.36 14.85
C VAL A 454 -4.42 -9.71 16.21
N LYS A 455 -3.81 -10.19 17.30
CA LYS A 455 -3.91 -9.54 18.61
C LYS A 455 -3.33 -8.13 18.61
N ARG A 456 -2.18 -7.95 17.94
CA ARG A 456 -1.53 -6.64 17.79
C ARG A 456 -2.44 -5.66 17.06
N LEU A 457 -3.08 -6.09 15.98
CA LEU A 457 -3.75 -5.20 15.03
C LEU A 457 -5.25 -4.99 15.27
N ARG A 458 -5.96 -5.92 15.91
CA ARG A 458 -7.44 -5.93 15.99
C ARG A 458 -8.09 -4.71 16.66
N HIS A 459 -7.34 -3.89 17.39
CA HIS A 459 -7.88 -2.69 18.03
C HIS A 459 -7.94 -1.47 17.09
N HIS A 460 -7.18 -1.49 15.99
CA HIS A 460 -7.11 -0.38 15.05
C HIS A 460 -8.46 -0.18 14.35
N ALA A 461 -8.89 1.07 14.31
CA ALA A 461 -10.18 1.43 13.69
C ALA A 461 -10.16 1.17 12.17
N SER A 462 -8.98 1.35 11.55
CA SER A 462 -8.68 1.22 10.13
C SER A 462 -8.73 -0.21 9.59
N ILE A 463 -8.44 -1.25 10.39
CA ILE A 463 -8.43 -2.63 9.90
C ILE A 463 -9.84 -3.02 9.43
N ALA A 464 -9.97 -3.27 8.13
CA ALA A 464 -11.23 -3.54 7.46
C ALA A 464 -11.39 -4.99 7.02
N LEU A 465 -10.28 -5.67 6.73
CA LEU A 465 -10.25 -7.05 6.23
C LEU A 465 -8.92 -7.70 6.58
N PHE A 466 -8.95 -8.98 6.97
CA PHE A 466 -7.78 -9.86 6.90
C PHE A 466 -7.90 -10.77 5.68
N CYS A 467 -6.82 -10.96 4.93
CA CYS A 467 -6.79 -11.79 3.73
C CYS A 467 -5.70 -12.86 3.80
N GLY A 468 -6.00 -14.10 3.41
CA GLY A 468 -5.09 -15.23 3.64
C GLY A 468 -3.78 -15.20 2.86
N ASN A 469 -3.77 -14.70 1.62
CA ASN A 469 -2.59 -14.67 0.75
C ASN A 469 -2.81 -13.75 -0.46
N ASN A 470 -1.71 -13.46 -1.17
CA ASN A 470 -1.73 -12.92 -2.53
C ASN A 470 -1.52 -14.02 -3.59
N GLU A 471 -2.48 -14.17 -4.49
CA GLU A 471 -2.41 -14.94 -5.74
C GLU A 471 -1.99 -16.42 -5.64
N ASP A 472 -1.91 -17.04 -4.45
CA ASP A 472 -1.44 -18.44 -4.37
C ASP A 472 -2.37 -19.39 -5.12
N TYR A 473 -3.69 -19.16 -5.02
CA TYR A 473 -4.70 -19.86 -5.83
C TYR A 473 -4.52 -19.56 -7.32
N GLN A 474 -4.37 -18.29 -7.69
CA GLN A 474 -4.27 -17.86 -9.09
C GLN A 474 -3.01 -18.43 -9.78
N MET A 475 -1.87 -18.43 -9.09
CA MET A 475 -0.61 -18.97 -9.63
C MET A 475 -0.73 -20.46 -9.92
N VAL A 476 -1.32 -21.23 -9.01
CA VAL A 476 -1.58 -22.66 -9.20
C VAL A 476 -2.43 -22.91 -10.45
N LEU A 477 -3.49 -22.12 -10.65
CA LEU A 477 -4.35 -22.21 -11.83
C LEU A 477 -3.62 -21.84 -13.12
N GLN A 478 -2.81 -20.79 -13.11
CA GLN A 478 -2.06 -20.32 -14.28
C GLN A 478 -0.95 -21.29 -14.70
N TRP A 479 -0.23 -21.85 -13.74
CA TRP A 479 0.86 -22.80 -14.01
C TRP A 479 0.38 -24.10 -14.64
N GLY A 480 -0.83 -24.54 -14.30
CA GLY A 480 -1.37 -25.84 -14.68
C GLY A 480 -0.58 -27.01 -14.07
N GLY A 481 -1.23 -28.17 -13.96
CA GLY A 481 -0.56 -29.40 -13.53
C GLY A 481 -0.21 -29.50 -12.03
N ILE A 482 -0.72 -28.60 -11.20
CA ILE A 482 -0.68 -28.71 -9.74
C ILE A 482 -2.08 -29.10 -9.27
N ASN A 483 -2.22 -30.33 -8.78
CA ASN A 483 -3.53 -30.90 -8.44
C ASN A 483 -4.03 -30.50 -7.05
N GLU A 484 -3.13 -30.12 -6.15
CA GLU A 484 -3.46 -29.75 -4.76
C GLU A 484 -2.60 -28.57 -4.32
N LEU A 485 -3.23 -27.62 -3.61
CA LEU A 485 -2.57 -26.51 -2.93
C LEU A 485 -2.58 -26.81 -1.42
N PRO A 486 -1.45 -27.26 -0.82
CA PRO A 486 -1.41 -27.64 0.59
C PRO A 486 -1.82 -26.51 1.53
N ALA A 487 -1.40 -25.28 1.20
CA ALA A 487 -1.67 -24.08 1.98
C ALA A 487 -3.15 -23.69 2.09
N ARG A 488 -4.07 -24.34 1.38
CA ARG A 488 -5.52 -24.22 1.65
C ARG A 488 -5.85 -24.53 3.11
N LYS A 489 -5.11 -25.43 3.75
CA LYS A 489 -5.22 -25.69 5.19
C LYS A 489 -5.01 -24.42 6.02
N LEU A 490 -4.07 -23.56 5.60
CA LEU A 490 -3.82 -22.28 6.23
C LEU A 490 -4.96 -21.30 5.92
N TYR A 491 -5.30 -21.16 4.64
CA TYR A 491 -6.18 -20.11 4.14
C TYR A 491 -7.68 -20.33 4.40
N GLU A 492 -8.12 -21.58 4.54
CA GLU A 492 -9.53 -21.94 4.69
C GLU A 492 -9.88 -22.46 6.08
N GLU A 493 -8.88 -22.79 6.91
CA GLU A 493 -9.09 -23.30 8.26
C GLU A 493 -8.30 -22.48 9.30
N VAL A 494 -6.97 -22.48 9.24
CA VAL A 494 -6.16 -21.92 10.35
C VAL A 494 -6.31 -20.41 10.51
N LEU A 495 -6.07 -19.64 9.45
CA LEU A 495 -6.16 -18.18 9.49
C LEU A 495 -7.57 -17.66 9.77
N PRO A 496 -8.65 -18.15 9.12
CA PRO A 496 -10.01 -17.71 9.47
C PRO A 496 -10.39 -18.07 10.91
N ASP A 497 -9.97 -19.24 11.42
CA ASP A 497 -10.21 -19.62 12.82
C ASP A 497 -9.54 -18.66 13.80
N VAL A 498 -8.30 -18.24 13.51
CA VAL A 498 -7.56 -17.27 14.35
C VAL A 498 -8.26 -15.91 14.34
N VAL A 499 -8.63 -15.40 13.16
CA VAL A 499 -9.32 -14.12 13.02
C VAL A 499 -10.65 -14.17 13.76
N ALA A 500 -11.51 -15.14 13.47
CA ALA A 500 -12.81 -15.30 14.11
C ALA A 500 -12.71 -15.49 15.64
N GLY A 501 -11.69 -16.20 16.12
CA GLY A 501 -11.46 -16.44 17.55
C GLY A 501 -10.91 -15.24 18.31
N LEU A 502 -10.28 -14.28 17.62
CA LEU A 502 -9.59 -13.16 18.26
C LEU A 502 -10.24 -11.79 17.99
N THR A 503 -11.17 -11.66 17.05
CA THR A 503 -11.86 -10.40 16.75
C THR A 503 -13.31 -10.42 17.23
N ASP A 504 -13.61 -9.59 18.23
CA ASP A 504 -14.97 -9.29 18.71
C ASP A 504 -15.03 -7.77 18.98
N PRO A 505 -15.69 -6.95 18.15
CA PRO A 505 -16.56 -7.33 17.04
C PRO A 505 -15.80 -8.03 15.89
N PRO A 506 -16.48 -8.88 15.09
CA PRO A 506 -15.85 -9.58 13.98
C PRO A 506 -15.25 -8.62 12.96
N ILE A 507 -14.04 -8.91 12.50
CA ILE A 507 -13.43 -8.29 11.31
C ILE A 507 -13.58 -9.28 10.16
N PRO A 508 -14.02 -8.84 8.96
CA PRO A 508 -14.10 -9.72 7.80
C PRO A 508 -12.80 -10.48 7.50
N TYR A 509 -12.94 -11.69 6.96
CA TYR A 509 -11.82 -12.49 6.46
C TYR A 509 -12.07 -12.93 5.01
N HIS A 510 -11.04 -12.81 4.17
CA HIS A 510 -11.03 -13.26 2.79
C HIS A 510 -9.94 -14.31 2.56
N ARG A 511 -10.21 -15.36 1.78
CA ARG A 511 -9.32 -16.54 1.71
C ARG A 511 -8.00 -16.26 0.98
N GLY A 512 -8.04 -15.43 -0.04
CA GLY A 512 -6.88 -15.01 -0.82
C GLY A 512 -7.31 -13.96 -1.84
N SER A 513 -6.41 -13.13 -2.31
CA SER A 513 -6.68 -12.08 -3.29
C SER A 513 -5.96 -12.43 -4.58
N PRO A 514 -6.65 -12.74 -5.69
CA PRO A 514 -8.10 -12.74 -5.87
C PRO A 514 -8.78 -14.07 -5.50
N TYR A 515 -10.04 -14.02 -5.06
CA TYR A 515 -10.87 -15.22 -4.84
C TYR A 515 -12.38 -14.94 -4.92
N GLY A 516 -13.15 -15.86 -5.53
CA GLY A 516 -14.62 -15.77 -5.49
C GLY A 516 -15.38 -16.88 -6.22
N GLY A 517 -14.85 -17.37 -7.35
CA GLY A 517 -15.55 -18.29 -8.24
C GLY A 517 -15.66 -19.74 -7.76
N GLU A 518 -16.48 -20.52 -8.45
CA GLU A 518 -16.66 -21.96 -8.19
C GLU A 518 -15.33 -22.71 -8.38
N GLY A 519 -15.03 -23.68 -7.50
CA GLY A 519 -13.83 -24.51 -7.64
C GLY A 519 -12.49 -23.77 -7.50
N TRP A 520 -12.48 -22.62 -6.82
CA TRP A 520 -11.36 -21.66 -6.70
C TRP A 520 -11.07 -20.84 -7.95
N ASP A 521 -12.00 -20.71 -8.90
CA ASP A 521 -11.80 -19.81 -10.03
C ASP A 521 -11.57 -18.36 -9.53
N THR A 522 -10.33 -17.91 -9.64
CA THR A 522 -9.89 -16.58 -9.21
C THR A 522 -10.09 -15.52 -10.31
N SER A 523 -10.65 -15.91 -11.45
CA SER A 523 -10.86 -15.05 -12.62
C SER A 523 -12.33 -14.72 -12.89
N ASP A 524 -13.25 -15.29 -12.11
CA ASP A 524 -14.69 -15.01 -12.21
C ASP A 524 -14.97 -13.53 -11.87
N PRO A 525 -15.41 -12.71 -12.83
CA PRO A 525 -15.65 -11.30 -12.59
C PRO A 525 -16.97 -11.03 -11.86
N THR A 526 -17.79 -12.06 -11.61
CA THR A 526 -19.13 -11.92 -11.05
C THR A 526 -19.21 -12.03 -9.53
N ILE A 527 -18.13 -12.44 -8.86
CA ILE A 527 -18.08 -12.69 -7.41
C ILE A 527 -16.67 -12.42 -6.86
N GLY A 528 -16.58 -11.88 -5.64
CA GLY A 528 -15.29 -11.67 -4.99
C GLY A 528 -14.49 -10.52 -5.60
N ASP A 529 -13.17 -10.57 -5.45
CA ASP A 529 -12.23 -9.64 -6.07
C ASP A 529 -11.48 -10.28 -7.25
N VAL A 530 -10.92 -9.45 -8.13
CA VAL A 530 -10.12 -9.89 -9.29
C VAL A 530 -8.82 -9.10 -9.41
N HIS A 531 -7.77 -9.80 -9.88
CA HIS A 531 -6.53 -9.17 -10.33
C HIS A 531 -6.56 -9.07 -11.86
N GLN A 532 -6.78 -7.85 -12.37
CA GLN A 532 -6.99 -7.61 -13.79
C GLN A 532 -5.69 -7.29 -14.52
N TRP A 533 -4.88 -8.33 -14.73
CA TRP A 533 -3.58 -8.22 -15.38
C TRP A 533 -3.59 -8.31 -16.91
N ASN A 534 -4.75 -8.46 -17.57
CA ASN A 534 -4.79 -8.69 -19.02
C ASN A 534 -4.23 -7.57 -19.89
N VAL A 535 -4.09 -6.34 -19.38
CA VAL A 535 -3.50 -5.21 -20.12
C VAL A 535 -1.97 -5.26 -20.15
N TRP A 536 -1.32 -5.57 -19.01
CA TRP A 536 0.15 -5.63 -18.93
C TRP A 536 0.67 -7.08 -18.92
N GLY A 537 0.40 -7.80 -17.84
CA GLY A 537 1.05 -9.08 -17.53
C GLY A 537 0.42 -10.32 -18.16
N GLY A 538 -0.87 -10.25 -18.52
CA GLY A 538 -1.67 -11.36 -19.03
C GLY A 538 -1.70 -11.39 -20.55
N LYS A 539 -2.87 -11.07 -21.12
CA LYS A 539 -3.14 -11.13 -22.58
C LYS A 539 -2.50 -9.99 -23.39
N GLU A 540 -1.82 -9.04 -22.74
CA GLU A 540 -1.19 -7.86 -23.38
C GLU A 540 -2.22 -7.04 -24.21
N LEU A 541 -3.45 -6.89 -23.68
CA LEU A 541 -4.51 -6.11 -24.32
C LEU A 541 -4.21 -4.60 -24.27
N PRO A 542 -4.67 -3.81 -25.24
CA PRO A 542 -4.57 -2.35 -25.17
C PRO A 542 -5.28 -1.81 -23.92
N TYR A 543 -4.71 -0.81 -23.26
CA TYR A 543 -5.34 -0.21 -22.06
C TYR A 543 -6.71 0.40 -22.35
N GLN A 544 -6.99 0.75 -23.61
CA GLN A 544 -8.30 1.23 -24.06
C GLN A 544 -9.41 0.18 -23.97
N GLU A 545 -9.10 -1.06 -23.60
CA GLU A 545 -10.10 -2.13 -23.38
C GLU A 545 -10.49 -2.33 -21.91
N TYR A 546 -10.01 -1.49 -20.98
CA TYR A 546 -10.36 -1.63 -19.56
C TYR A 546 -11.87 -1.58 -19.29
N ASP A 547 -12.68 -0.95 -20.15
CA ASP A 547 -14.14 -0.93 -20.04
C ASP A 547 -14.80 -2.31 -20.22
N LYS A 548 -14.15 -3.21 -20.97
CA LYS A 548 -14.57 -4.60 -21.18
C LYS A 548 -14.03 -5.55 -20.10
N LEU A 549 -13.12 -5.08 -19.27
CA LEU A 549 -12.43 -5.82 -18.22
C LEU A 549 -12.91 -5.33 -16.84
N GLY A 550 -12.58 -6.08 -15.77
CA GLY A 550 -12.93 -5.70 -14.40
C GLY A 550 -13.60 -6.85 -13.65
N GLY A 551 -14.35 -6.50 -12.59
CA GLY A 551 -15.09 -7.41 -11.73
C GLY A 551 -15.83 -6.65 -10.63
N ARG A 552 -16.31 -7.38 -9.61
CA ARG A 552 -17.04 -6.78 -8.46
C ARG A 552 -16.15 -5.88 -7.61
N PHE A 553 -14.90 -6.27 -7.44
CA PHE A 553 -13.84 -5.47 -6.84
C PHE A 553 -12.54 -5.75 -7.57
N VAL A 554 -11.82 -4.72 -8.02
CA VAL A 554 -10.52 -4.88 -8.67
C VAL A 554 -9.43 -4.58 -7.66
N SER A 555 -8.87 -5.62 -7.04
CA SER A 555 -7.86 -5.53 -5.98
C SER A 555 -6.43 -5.38 -6.52
N GLU A 556 -6.18 -5.75 -7.78
CA GLU A 556 -4.94 -5.40 -8.49
C GLU A 556 -5.16 -5.17 -9.99
N PHE A 557 -4.41 -4.22 -10.52
CA PHE A 557 -4.17 -3.96 -11.93
C PHE A 557 -3.08 -2.88 -12.03
N GLY A 558 -2.43 -2.73 -13.18
CA GLY A 558 -1.51 -1.61 -13.34
C GLY A 558 -0.82 -1.52 -14.69
N MET A 559 -0.14 -0.39 -14.89
CA MET A 559 0.79 -0.12 -15.99
C MET A 559 2.09 0.44 -15.39
N PRO A 560 3.29 -0.09 -15.71
CA PRO A 560 4.52 0.45 -15.16
C PRO A 560 4.98 1.72 -15.90
N SER A 561 5.77 2.54 -15.22
CA SER A 561 6.43 3.72 -15.80
C SER A 561 7.79 3.96 -15.14
N MET A 562 8.66 4.64 -15.89
CA MET A 562 9.93 5.12 -15.32
C MET A 562 9.67 6.21 -14.27
N PRO A 563 10.48 6.29 -13.20
CA PRO A 563 10.33 7.31 -12.16
C PRO A 563 10.85 8.67 -12.64
N ASP A 564 10.89 9.65 -11.73
CA ASP A 564 11.46 10.97 -12.02
C ASP A 564 12.93 10.85 -12.49
N MET A 565 13.35 11.72 -13.43
CA MET A 565 14.73 11.74 -13.93
C MET A 565 15.78 11.90 -12.82
N ARG A 566 15.45 12.54 -11.69
CA ARG A 566 16.31 12.65 -10.51
C ARG A 566 16.51 11.30 -9.80
N THR A 567 15.48 10.44 -9.81
CA THR A 567 15.54 9.07 -9.28
C THR A 567 16.37 8.18 -10.20
N ILE A 568 16.21 8.32 -11.51
CA ILE A 568 17.07 7.65 -12.50
C ILE A 568 18.53 8.08 -12.33
N THR A 569 18.77 9.39 -12.17
CA THR A 569 20.12 9.93 -11.96
C THR A 569 20.80 9.34 -10.73
N TYR A 570 20.05 9.01 -9.68
CA TYR A 570 20.59 8.37 -8.47
C TYR A 570 21.20 7.01 -8.77
N TRP A 571 20.47 6.10 -9.41
CA TRP A 571 21.00 4.76 -9.68
C TRP A 571 21.99 4.74 -10.85
N MET A 572 21.94 5.74 -11.72
CA MET A 572 22.91 5.94 -12.82
C MET A 572 24.21 6.62 -12.35
N ASP A 573 24.38 6.87 -11.04
CA ASP A 573 25.61 7.48 -10.53
C ASP A 573 26.85 6.64 -10.89
N GLY A 574 27.88 7.30 -11.40
CA GLY A 574 29.09 6.66 -11.92
C GLY A 574 28.94 5.89 -13.26
N ALA A 575 27.76 5.86 -13.88
CA ALA A 575 27.55 5.21 -15.17
C ALA A 575 28.18 5.97 -16.35
N ASP A 576 28.63 5.25 -17.38
CA ASP A 576 29.08 5.85 -18.64
C ASP A 576 27.91 6.60 -19.29
N LYS A 577 28.15 7.80 -19.84
CA LYS A 577 27.17 8.57 -20.61
C LYS A 577 26.58 7.78 -21.77
N ALA A 578 27.32 6.82 -22.32
CA ALA A 578 26.82 5.93 -23.36
C ALA A 578 25.64 5.05 -22.91
N GLU A 579 25.47 4.77 -21.61
CA GLU A 579 24.37 3.96 -21.05
C GLU A 579 23.08 4.77 -20.78
N TRP A 580 23.05 6.08 -21.06
CA TRP A 580 21.91 6.97 -20.76
C TRP A 580 20.81 6.89 -21.83
N TYR A 581 20.29 5.69 -22.06
CA TYR A 581 19.17 5.40 -22.94
C TYR A 581 18.31 4.27 -22.35
N ALA A 582 17.02 4.24 -22.69
CA ALA A 582 16.02 3.41 -22.01
C ALA A 582 16.28 1.89 -22.05
N GLN A 583 17.01 1.41 -23.05
CA GLN A 583 17.29 -0.01 -23.30
C GLN A 583 18.69 -0.44 -22.85
N SER A 584 19.41 0.41 -22.10
CA SER A 584 20.74 0.06 -21.61
C SER A 584 20.68 -1.07 -20.59
N THR A 585 21.80 -1.76 -20.40
CA THR A 585 21.87 -2.88 -19.44
C THR A 585 21.60 -2.41 -18.02
N LEU A 586 22.02 -1.18 -17.70
CA LEU A 586 21.80 -0.57 -16.40
C LEU A 586 20.33 -0.19 -16.16
N MET A 587 19.62 0.29 -17.18
CA MET A 587 18.18 0.56 -17.09
C MET A 587 17.37 -0.74 -16.95
N ALA A 588 17.80 -1.80 -17.63
CA ALA A 588 17.22 -3.14 -17.49
C ALA A 588 17.40 -3.71 -16.07
N GLN A 589 18.55 -3.47 -15.44
CA GLN A 589 18.78 -3.85 -14.03
C GLN A 589 17.75 -3.21 -13.08
N HIS A 590 17.36 -1.96 -13.34
CA HIS A 590 16.33 -1.24 -12.58
C HIS A 590 14.93 -1.34 -13.21
N THR A 591 14.67 -2.37 -14.03
CA THR A 591 13.33 -2.69 -14.55
C THR A 591 13.08 -4.19 -14.38
N ARG A 592 12.35 -4.55 -13.32
CA ARG A 592 12.21 -5.95 -12.88
C ARG A 592 10.97 -6.67 -13.41
N ALA A 593 10.05 -5.93 -14.03
CA ALA A 593 8.81 -6.48 -14.53
C ALA A 593 9.08 -7.56 -15.59
N GLY A 594 8.43 -8.71 -15.49
CA GLY A 594 8.60 -9.78 -16.47
C GLY A 594 8.30 -9.31 -17.91
N SER A 595 9.15 -9.69 -18.87
CA SER A 595 9.00 -9.36 -20.30
C SER A 595 8.87 -7.86 -20.60
N PHE A 596 9.42 -6.98 -19.75
CA PHE A 596 9.25 -5.52 -19.86
C PHE A 596 9.71 -4.96 -21.21
N GLU A 597 10.77 -5.50 -21.83
CA GLU A 597 11.32 -5.01 -23.09
C GLU A 597 10.26 -5.07 -24.20
N ARG A 598 9.55 -6.20 -24.26
CA ARG A 598 8.46 -6.43 -25.21
C ARG A 598 7.23 -5.60 -24.85
N ARG A 599 6.83 -5.63 -23.58
CA ARG A 599 5.56 -5.02 -23.13
C ARG A 599 5.57 -3.51 -23.22
N PHE A 600 6.68 -2.85 -22.82
CA PHE A 600 6.85 -1.43 -23.07
C PHE A 600 6.85 -1.12 -24.57
N ALA A 601 7.54 -1.91 -25.40
CA ALA A 601 7.58 -1.66 -26.84
C ALA A 601 6.19 -1.70 -27.49
N ILE A 602 5.31 -2.62 -27.08
CA ILE A 602 3.92 -2.71 -27.57
C ILE A 602 3.14 -1.46 -27.15
N ALA A 603 2.97 -1.24 -25.84
CA ALA A 603 2.10 -0.18 -25.32
C ALA A 603 2.57 1.23 -25.75
N MET A 604 3.90 1.45 -25.79
CA MET A 604 4.48 2.71 -26.24
C MET A 604 4.33 2.91 -27.73
N ASN A 605 4.62 1.91 -28.57
CA ASN A 605 4.50 2.07 -30.02
C ASN A 605 3.04 2.27 -30.44
N GLU A 606 2.09 1.63 -29.79
CA GLU A 606 0.65 1.80 -30.06
C GLU A 606 0.18 3.24 -29.86
N ASN A 607 0.75 3.97 -28.88
CA ASN A 607 0.22 5.23 -28.40
C ASN A 607 1.11 6.45 -28.63
N PHE A 608 2.43 6.30 -28.60
CA PHE A 608 3.41 7.40 -28.63
C PHE A 608 4.38 7.27 -29.81
N ARG A 609 5.06 8.37 -30.17
CA ARG A 609 6.14 8.34 -31.16
C ARG A 609 7.39 7.74 -30.53
N ILE A 610 8.05 6.84 -31.25
CA ILE A 610 9.31 6.23 -30.81
C ILE A 610 10.38 7.33 -30.69
N THR A 611 11.15 7.29 -29.60
CA THR A 611 12.23 8.23 -29.33
C THR A 611 13.44 7.51 -28.78
N SER A 612 14.64 7.99 -29.13
CA SER A 612 15.89 7.60 -28.48
C SER A 612 16.29 8.54 -27.33
N ASP A 613 15.55 9.63 -27.14
CA ASP A 613 15.78 10.58 -26.06
C ASP A 613 15.20 10.03 -24.75
N LEU A 614 16.07 9.86 -23.74
CA LEU A 614 15.68 9.26 -22.46
C LEU A 614 14.63 10.10 -21.73
N GLU A 615 14.77 11.43 -21.68
CA GLU A 615 13.84 12.30 -20.96
C GLU A 615 12.44 12.25 -21.59
N THR A 616 12.36 12.31 -22.92
CA THR A 616 11.10 12.12 -23.66
C THR A 616 10.53 10.72 -23.46
N HIS A 617 11.37 9.69 -23.41
CA HIS A 617 10.92 8.32 -23.14
C HIS A 617 10.30 8.21 -21.74
N VAL A 618 10.96 8.75 -20.71
CA VAL A 618 10.46 8.80 -19.33
C VAL A 618 9.11 9.50 -19.27
N PHE A 619 9.01 10.73 -19.83
CA PHE A 619 7.75 11.47 -19.91
C PHE A 619 6.64 10.64 -20.56
N ASN A 620 6.91 10.00 -21.70
CA ASN A 620 5.92 9.20 -22.40
C ASN A 620 5.48 7.96 -21.60
N THR A 621 6.39 7.26 -20.90
CA THR A 621 6.00 6.12 -20.04
C THR A 621 5.13 6.57 -18.86
N GLN A 622 5.39 7.76 -18.30
CA GLN A 622 4.60 8.31 -17.21
C GLN A 622 3.21 8.75 -17.67
N VAL A 623 3.10 9.37 -18.85
CA VAL A 623 1.80 9.67 -19.47
C VAL A 623 1.06 8.37 -19.80
N MET A 624 1.72 7.39 -20.40
CA MET A 624 1.13 6.06 -20.68
C MET A 624 0.52 5.44 -19.41
N GLN A 625 1.27 5.38 -18.31
CA GLN A 625 0.75 4.88 -17.05
C GLN A 625 -0.44 5.72 -16.59
N SER A 626 -0.32 7.05 -16.58
CA SER A 626 -1.39 7.96 -16.13
C SER A 626 -2.69 7.78 -16.90
N GLU A 627 -2.61 7.62 -18.22
CA GLU A 627 -3.75 7.37 -19.10
C GLU A 627 -4.37 5.99 -18.87
N ALA A 628 -3.54 4.95 -18.78
CA ALA A 628 -4.00 3.58 -18.58
C ALA A 628 -4.70 3.42 -17.23
N VAL A 629 -4.04 3.82 -16.13
CA VAL A 629 -4.63 3.68 -14.79
C VAL A 629 -5.80 4.63 -14.60
N GLY A 630 -5.71 5.87 -15.14
CA GLY A 630 -6.79 6.83 -15.10
C GLY A 630 -8.06 6.30 -15.76
N TYR A 631 -7.95 5.72 -16.96
CA TYR A 631 -9.08 5.14 -17.66
C TYR A 631 -9.72 3.97 -16.89
N ALA A 632 -8.90 3.10 -16.29
CA ALA A 632 -9.40 2.00 -15.47
C ALA A 632 -10.24 2.50 -14.27
N TYR A 633 -9.74 3.47 -13.49
CA TYR A 633 -10.54 4.08 -12.41
C TYR A 633 -11.82 4.72 -12.94
N GLN A 634 -11.77 5.41 -14.09
CA GLN A 634 -12.94 6.07 -14.66
C GLN A 634 -14.08 5.09 -14.96
N VAL A 635 -13.78 4.01 -15.68
CA VAL A 635 -14.78 3.06 -16.17
C VAL A 635 -15.26 2.12 -15.08
N TRP A 636 -14.40 1.70 -14.15
CA TRP A 636 -14.82 0.86 -13.04
C TRP A 636 -15.55 1.65 -11.96
N ARG A 637 -15.18 2.91 -11.72
CA ARG A 637 -15.95 3.76 -10.80
C ARG A 637 -17.29 4.19 -11.40
N ARG A 638 -17.43 4.23 -12.74
CA ARG A 638 -18.74 4.39 -13.42
C ARG A 638 -19.74 3.29 -13.04
N ASN A 639 -19.23 2.09 -12.77
CA ASN A 639 -20.02 0.92 -12.37
C ASN A 639 -20.50 0.96 -10.91
N TRP A 640 -20.19 2.02 -10.16
CA TRP A 640 -20.80 2.31 -8.86
C TRP A 640 -22.18 2.98 -9.05
N GLY A 641 -23.14 2.24 -9.60
CA GLY A 641 -24.44 2.77 -10.06
C GLY A 641 -25.45 3.11 -8.96
N GLY A 642 -25.11 2.87 -7.70
CA GLY A 642 -26.01 3.02 -6.54
C GLY A 642 -26.80 1.73 -6.24
N PRO A 643 -27.82 1.80 -5.36
CA PRO A 643 -28.49 0.61 -4.83
C PRO A 643 -29.04 -0.34 -5.91
N GLY A 644 -28.65 -1.61 -5.84
CA GLY A 644 -28.99 -2.67 -6.79
C GLY A 644 -28.10 -2.71 -8.04
N LYS A 645 -27.22 -1.72 -8.22
CA LYS A 645 -26.31 -1.53 -9.36
C LYS A 645 -24.88 -1.24 -8.90
N GLU A 646 -24.51 -1.73 -7.72
CA GLU A 646 -23.14 -1.68 -7.19
C GLU A 646 -22.23 -2.70 -7.90
N TYR A 647 -22.13 -2.62 -9.24
CA TYR A 647 -21.49 -3.64 -10.07
C TYR A 647 -19.98 -3.73 -9.86
N THR A 648 -19.32 -2.59 -9.62
CA THR A 648 -17.93 -2.51 -9.16
C THR A 648 -17.86 -1.53 -8.00
N SER A 649 -17.37 -2.00 -6.86
CA SER A 649 -17.38 -1.29 -5.59
C SER A 649 -15.98 -0.85 -5.14
N GLY A 650 -14.92 -1.32 -5.78
CA GLY A 650 -13.57 -0.93 -5.41
C GLY A 650 -12.52 -1.19 -6.46
N VAL A 651 -11.49 -0.36 -6.43
CA VAL A 651 -10.36 -0.33 -7.36
C VAL A 651 -9.10 0.03 -6.59
N LEU A 652 -8.18 -0.92 -6.49
CA LEU A 652 -6.87 -0.77 -5.86
C LEU A 652 -5.77 -0.97 -6.91
N VAL A 653 -5.03 0.08 -7.24
CA VAL A 653 -3.96 -0.01 -8.23
C VAL A 653 -2.74 -0.71 -7.63
N TRP A 654 -2.13 -1.60 -8.40
CA TRP A 654 -0.76 -2.06 -8.18
C TRP A 654 0.15 -1.02 -8.84
N GLN A 655 0.89 -0.18 -8.10
CA GLN A 655 1.01 -0.10 -6.63
C GLN A 655 1.21 1.36 -6.18
N LEU A 656 1.21 1.64 -4.88
CA LEU A 656 1.42 3.01 -4.37
C LEU A 656 2.89 3.44 -4.47
N ASN A 657 3.78 2.63 -3.87
CA ASN A 657 5.14 3.00 -3.46
C ASN A 657 6.19 2.02 -3.98
N ASP A 658 7.47 2.37 -3.83
CA ASP A 658 8.63 1.53 -4.18
C ASP A 658 9.51 1.27 -2.95
N CYS A 659 10.16 0.09 -2.89
CA CYS A 659 11.13 -0.27 -1.84
C CYS A 659 12.58 0.14 -2.18
N TRP A 660 12.85 0.51 -3.44
CA TRP A 660 14.15 0.94 -3.95
C TRP A 660 13.98 1.77 -5.23
N PRO A 661 15.00 2.50 -5.70
CA PRO A 661 14.93 3.24 -6.96
C PRO A 661 14.76 2.31 -8.18
N VAL A 662 13.60 2.36 -8.84
CA VAL A 662 13.24 1.40 -9.91
C VAL A 662 12.20 1.94 -10.90
N THR A 663 12.11 1.31 -12.07
CA THR A 663 10.95 1.36 -12.98
C THR A 663 9.91 0.32 -12.53
N SER A 664 8.76 0.78 -12.07
CA SER A 664 7.68 -0.06 -11.51
C SER A 664 6.29 0.52 -11.81
N TRP A 665 5.26 -0.13 -11.27
CA TRP A 665 3.88 0.34 -11.29
C TRP A 665 3.56 1.40 -10.24
N ALA A 666 4.52 1.81 -9.42
CA ALA A 666 4.28 2.78 -8.35
C ALA A 666 3.71 4.11 -8.87
N LEU A 667 2.75 4.67 -8.14
CA LEU A 667 2.22 6.02 -8.38
C LEU A 667 3.19 7.12 -7.94
N VAL A 668 4.03 6.81 -6.97
CA VAL A 668 5.02 7.71 -6.38
C VAL A 668 6.31 6.92 -6.23
N ASP A 669 7.42 7.47 -6.70
CA ASP A 669 8.70 6.76 -6.66
C ASP A 669 9.33 6.70 -5.25
N TYR A 670 10.37 5.89 -5.09
CA TYR A 670 11.08 5.63 -3.83
C TYR A 670 11.43 6.90 -3.00
N PHE A 671 11.70 8.03 -3.66
CA PHE A 671 12.04 9.29 -3.02
C PHE A 671 10.83 10.20 -2.74
N LEU A 672 9.62 9.63 -2.66
CA LEU A 672 8.36 10.34 -2.42
C LEU A 672 8.02 11.35 -3.53
N ARG A 673 8.40 11.09 -4.79
CA ARG A 673 8.09 11.97 -5.92
C ARG A 673 6.85 11.45 -6.67
N PRO A 674 5.72 12.18 -6.64
CA PRO A 674 4.52 11.72 -7.30
C PRO A 674 4.66 11.76 -8.83
N LYS A 675 4.34 10.64 -9.48
CA LYS A 675 4.26 10.55 -10.95
C LYS A 675 2.94 11.16 -11.43
N PRO A 676 2.80 11.50 -12.73
CA PRO A 676 1.53 11.95 -13.32
C PRO A 676 0.31 11.08 -13.00
N SER A 677 0.49 9.77 -12.80
CA SER A 677 -0.57 8.83 -12.45
C SER A 677 -1.19 9.11 -11.08
N PHE A 678 -0.40 9.56 -10.09
CA PHE A 678 -0.89 9.98 -8.77
C PHE A 678 -1.97 11.07 -8.89
N PHE A 679 -1.66 12.15 -9.61
CA PHE A 679 -2.57 13.29 -9.77
C PHE A 679 -3.82 12.93 -10.56
N THR A 680 -3.70 12.02 -11.54
CA THR A 680 -4.86 11.50 -12.27
C THR A 680 -5.78 10.69 -11.36
N ILE A 681 -5.24 9.79 -10.54
CA ILE A 681 -6.04 9.01 -9.59
C ILE A 681 -6.68 9.93 -8.54
N ALA A 682 -5.94 10.93 -8.04
CA ALA A 682 -6.48 11.92 -7.12
C ALA A 682 -7.73 12.62 -7.70
N ARG A 683 -7.68 13.00 -8.97
CA ARG A 683 -8.84 13.57 -9.68
C ARG A 683 -9.97 12.56 -9.87
N GLN A 684 -9.64 11.30 -10.17
CA GLN A 684 -10.64 10.25 -10.40
C GLN A 684 -11.30 9.70 -9.14
N LEU A 685 -10.69 9.89 -7.97
CA LEU A 685 -11.25 9.55 -6.66
C LEU A 685 -11.84 10.75 -5.91
N ALA A 686 -11.75 11.96 -6.47
CA ALA A 686 -12.37 13.14 -5.88
C ALA A 686 -13.86 12.93 -5.57
N PRO A 687 -14.43 13.67 -4.59
CA PRO A 687 -15.83 13.50 -4.18
C PRO A 687 -16.85 13.72 -5.31
N VAL A 688 -16.52 14.58 -6.27
CA VAL A 688 -17.32 14.79 -7.48
C VAL A 688 -16.41 14.66 -8.68
N THR A 689 -16.78 13.83 -9.65
CA THR A 689 -16.05 13.67 -10.91
C THR A 689 -16.99 13.80 -12.11
N ILE A 690 -16.42 14.10 -13.27
CA ILE A 690 -17.06 14.10 -14.58
C ILE A 690 -16.09 13.43 -15.53
N ASN A 691 -16.58 12.54 -16.38
CA ASN A 691 -15.74 11.80 -17.32
C ASN A 691 -16.43 11.69 -18.67
N ILE A 692 -15.62 11.44 -19.70
CA ILE A 692 -16.05 11.27 -21.08
C ILE A 692 -15.41 9.98 -21.59
N SER A 693 -16.20 9.12 -22.24
CA SER A 693 -15.70 8.00 -23.02
C SER A 693 -16.02 8.25 -24.49
N ARG A 694 -15.07 7.92 -25.37
CA ARG A 694 -15.22 8.06 -26.82
C ARG A 694 -15.24 6.70 -27.48
N THR A 695 -16.32 6.44 -28.21
CA THR A 695 -16.43 5.28 -29.12
C THR A 695 -16.25 5.73 -30.56
N VAL A 696 -15.27 5.15 -31.24
CA VAL A 696 -14.91 5.49 -32.61
C VAL A 696 -15.46 4.44 -33.58
N VAL A 697 -16.16 4.87 -34.63
CA VAL A 697 -16.65 3.99 -35.69
C VAL A 697 -15.56 3.81 -36.75
N LYS A 698 -15.01 2.60 -36.85
CA LYS A 698 -13.79 2.30 -37.64
C LYS A 698 -14.03 1.72 -39.05
N ASN A 699 -15.22 1.16 -39.37
CA ASN A 699 -15.43 0.35 -40.59
C ASN A 699 -16.54 0.88 -41.52
N ARG A 700 -16.42 0.56 -42.81
CA ARG A 700 -17.45 0.73 -43.86
C ARG A 700 -18.49 -0.41 -43.79
N ALA A 701 -19.69 -0.18 -44.34
CA ALA A 701 -20.73 -1.22 -44.46
C ALA A 701 -20.34 -2.43 -45.35
N ASN A 702 -19.29 -2.28 -46.19
CA ASN A 702 -18.83 -3.30 -47.15
C ASN A 702 -17.44 -3.87 -46.82
N ASP A 703 -16.85 -3.53 -45.68
CA ASP A 703 -15.57 -4.10 -45.27
C ASP A 703 -15.77 -5.57 -44.87
N ARG A 704 -14.94 -6.47 -45.42
CA ARG A 704 -15.06 -7.91 -45.13
C ARG A 704 -14.78 -8.16 -43.64
N PRO A 705 -15.46 -9.10 -42.96
CA PRO A 705 -15.50 -9.12 -41.50
C PRO A 705 -14.18 -9.40 -40.76
N ARG A 706 -13.10 -9.84 -41.43
CA ARG A 706 -11.85 -10.27 -40.76
C ARG A 706 -10.63 -10.23 -41.68
N GLN A 707 -10.03 -9.07 -41.93
CA GLN A 707 -8.59 -9.02 -42.26
C GLN A 707 -7.89 -7.99 -41.36
N HIS A 708 -6.85 -8.48 -40.66
CA HIS A 708 -6.03 -7.79 -39.65
C HIS A 708 -4.98 -6.82 -40.22
N TYR A 709 -5.17 -6.31 -41.44
CA TYR A 709 -4.22 -5.40 -42.07
C TYR A 709 -5.00 -4.31 -42.76
N GLU A 710 -5.14 -3.15 -42.11
CA GLU A 710 -5.30 -1.80 -42.70
C GLU A 710 -5.71 -0.80 -41.59
N PHE A 711 -4.76 0.04 -41.16
CA PHE A 711 -4.99 1.43 -40.70
C PHE A 711 -6.10 1.73 -39.66
N GLY A 712 -6.24 0.92 -38.61
CA GLY A 712 -7.29 1.02 -37.56
C GLY A 712 -7.34 2.26 -36.63
N ALA A 713 -6.77 3.40 -37.05
CA ALA A 713 -6.97 4.72 -36.46
C ALA A 713 -7.08 5.86 -37.49
N ILE A 714 -6.95 5.58 -38.79
CA ILE A 714 -6.86 6.62 -39.84
C ILE A 714 -8.17 6.80 -40.61
N GLN A 715 -9.24 6.08 -40.24
CA GLN A 715 -10.53 6.09 -40.94
C GLN A 715 -11.72 6.10 -39.97
N SER A 716 -11.63 6.91 -38.91
CA SER A 716 -12.78 7.16 -38.04
C SER A 716 -13.83 7.96 -38.81
N HIS A 717 -14.93 7.31 -39.21
CA HIS A 717 -16.06 7.95 -39.91
C HIS A 717 -17.04 8.67 -38.96
N ASP A 718 -17.05 8.31 -37.69
CA ASP A 718 -17.79 9.04 -36.67
C ASP A 718 -17.23 8.74 -35.28
N ALA A 719 -17.56 9.57 -34.31
CA ALA A 719 -17.32 9.28 -32.91
C ALA A 719 -18.54 9.64 -32.08
N THR A 720 -18.89 8.78 -31.14
CA THR A 720 -19.91 9.06 -30.12
C THR A 720 -19.26 9.22 -28.76
N LEU A 721 -19.88 10.02 -27.91
CA LEU A 721 -19.42 10.30 -26.56
C LEU A 721 -20.48 9.85 -25.55
N ASP A 722 -20.02 9.19 -24.50
CA ASP A 722 -20.76 9.01 -23.26
C ASP A 722 -20.17 9.95 -22.20
N ILE A 723 -21.03 10.63 -21.45
CA ILE A 723 -20.66 11.57 -20.40
C ILE A 723 -21.40 11.16 -19.13
N TRP A 724 -20.65 10.88 -18.08
CA TRP A 724 -21.18 10.53 -16.77
C TRP A 724 -20.45 11.30 -15.67
N ALA A 725 -21.15 11.52 -14.57
CA ALA A 725 -20.59 12.10 -13.37
C ALA A 725 -20.73 11.14 -12.20
N LEU A 726 -19.84 11.27 -11.22
CA LEU A 726 -20.02 10.62 -9.94
C LEU A 726 -20.16 11.67 -8.85
N ASN A 727 -21.09 11.42 -7.94
CA ASN A 727 -21.22 12.14 -6.69
C ASN A 727 -21.04 11.13 -5.54
N GLY A 728 -19.87 11.16 -4.92
CA GLY A 728 -19.52 10.33 -3.76
C GLY A 728 -20.02 10.90 -2.43
N THR A 729 -20.63 12.09 -2.44
CA THR A 729 -21.22 12.68 -1.23
C THR A 729 -22.57 12.02 -0.91
N LEU A 730 -23.02 12.16 0.34
CA LEU A 730 -24.28 11.60 0.81
C LEU A 730 -25.51 12.50 0.55
N SER A 731 -25.33 13.59 -0.18
CA SER A 731 -26.42 14.50 -0.57
C SER A 731 -26.46 14.72 -2.08
N SER A 732 -27.65 15.01 -2.61
CA SER A 732 -27.81 15.35 -4.02
C SER A 732 -27.17 16.70 -4.33
N LEU A 733 -26.60 16.84 -5.53
CA LEU A 733 -25.98 18.07 -6.01
C LEU A 733 -26.61 18.52 -7.32
N SER A 734 -26.98 19.79 -7.42
CA SER A 734 -27.38 20.40 -8.69
C SER A 734 -26.18 21.10 -9.32
N ALA A 735 -25.98 20.94 -10.63
CA ALA A 735 -24.89 21.56 -11.36
C ALA A 735 -25.30 21.85 -12.82
N THR A 736 -24.51 22.70 -13.48
CA THR A 736 -24.52 22.84 -14.94
C THR A 736 -23.34 22.07 -15.52
N LEU A 737 -23.63 21.10 -16.38
CA LEU A 737 -22.66 20.46 -17.26
C LEU A 737 -22.34 21.40 -18.42
N GLU A 738 -21.09 21.82 -18.53
CA GLU A 738 -20.56 22.54 -19.69
C GLU A 738 -19.70 21.60 -20.53
N LEU A 739 -20.05 21.41 -21.79
CA LEU A 739 -19.20 20.73 -22.76
C LEU A 739 -18.56 21.74 -23.70
N ARG A 740 -17.28 21.54 -23.99
CA ARG A 740 -16.52 22.34 -24.96
C ARG A 740 -15.71 21.44 -25.86
N PHE A 741 -15.74 21.78 -27.15
CA PHE A 741 -15.06 21.04 -28.19
C PHE A 741 -14.07 21.99 -28.86
N HIS A 742 -12.82 21.55 -28.99
CA HIS A 742 -11.74 22.31 -29.61
C HIS A 742 -11.05 21.45 -30.66
N ASP A 743 -11.00 21.93 -31.89
CA ASP A 743 -10.22 21.26 -32.93
C ASP A 743 -8.73 21.61 -32.79
N LEU A 744 -7.87 20.60 -32.85
CA LEU A 744 -6.41 20.79 -32.78
C LEU A 744 -5.83 21.38 -34.06
N THR A 745 -6.53 21.28 -35.20
CA THR A 745 -6.00 21.65 -36.52
C THR A 745 -6.51 22.98 -37.08
N SER A 746 -7.60 23.53 -36.52
CA SER A 746 -8.27 24.75 -36.96
C SER A 746 -8.76 25.58 -35.77
N ASN A 747 -9.25 26.80 -35.99
CA ASN A 747 -9.81 27.64 -34.91
C ASN A 747 -11.26 27.25 -34.53
N TRP A 748 -11.79 26.13 -35.05
CA TRP A 748 -13.16 25.73 -34.78
C TRP A 748 -13.35 25.32 -33.31
N THR A 749 -14.45 25.77 -32.72
CA THR A 749 -14.87 25.39 -31.37
C THR A 749 -16.38 25.24 -31.30
N HIS A 750 -16.87 24.44 -30.36
CA HIS A 750 -18.30 24.27 -30.08
C HIS A 750 -18.57 24.16 -28.58
N LYS A 751 -19.76 24.55 -28.13
CA LYS A 751 -20.15 24.51 -26.71
C LYS A 751 -21.58 24.01 -26.51
N GLN A 752 -21.81 23.27 -25.43
CA GLN A 752 -23.13 22.82 -25.00
C GLN A 752 -23.27 22.96 -23.49
N PHE A 753 -24.49 23.18 -23.02
CA PHE A 753 -24.81 23.40 -21.61
C PHE A 753 -26.05 22.60 -21.23
N HIS A 754 -25.98 21.88 -20.10
CA HIS A 754 -27.08 21.05 -19.60
C HIS A 754 -27.21 21.22 -18.09
N ASN A 755 -28.42 21.40 -17.58
CA ASN A 755 -28.66 21.35 -16.14
C ASN A 755 -28.80 19.89 -15.70
N VAL A 756 -28.08 19.51 -14.66
CA VAL A 756 -28.01 18.12 -14.17
C VAL A 756 -28.18 18.07 -12.66
N ILE A 757 -28.70 16.94 -12.17
CA ILE A 757 -28.79 16.60 -10.75
C ILE A 757 -28.01 15.31 -10.55
N LEU A 758 -27.02 15.35 -9.67
CA LEU A 758 -26.21 14.21 -9.30
C LEU A 758 -26.76 13.61 -8.02
N LEU A 759 -27.21 12.37 -8.09
CA LEU A 759 -27.74 11.64 -6.93
C LEU A 759 -26.61 11.26 -5.96
N PRO A 760 -26.90 11.11 -4.66
CA PRO A 760 -25.88 10.81 -3.67
C PRO A 760 -25.28 9.41 -3.87
N ASN A 761 -24.00 9.32 -3.53
CA ASN A 761 -23.17 8.12 -3.44
C ASN A 761 -23.28 7.18 -4.65
N ARG A 762 -23.24 7.71 -5.88
CA ARG A 762 -23.32 6.93 -7.11
C ARG A 762 -22.76 7.66 -8.33
N ALA A 763 -22.49 6.89 -9.38
CA ALA A 763 -22.36 7.37 -10.75
C ALA A 763 -23.73 7.66 -11.39
N SER A 764 -23.79 8.61 -12.31
CA SER A 764 -24.98 9.02 -13.05
C SER A 764 -24.62 9.29 -14.50
N GLU A 765 -25.27 8.58 -15.41
CA GLU A 765 -25.22 8.83 -16.85
C GLU A 765 -25.89 10.17 -17.15
N LEU A 766 -25.16 11.12 -17.75
CA LEU A 766 -25.68 12.45 -18.05
C LEU A 766 -26.11 12.56 -19.51
N LEU A 767 -25.27 12.10 -20.42
CA LEU A 767 -25.53 12.07 -21.85
C LEU A 767 -24.89 10.78 -22.40
N SER A 768 -25.65 10.00 -23.17
CA SER A 768 -25.13 8.76 -23.76
C SER A 768 -25.23 8.76 -25.26
N THR A 769 -24.19 8.21 -25.90
CA THR A 769 -24.09 8.00 -27.35
C THR A 769 -24.35 9.28 -28.16
N ILE A 770 -23.96 10.44 -27.64
CA ILE A 770 -24.11 11.70 -28.39
C ILE A 770 -23.03 11.77 -29.47
N ARG A 771 -23.37 12.30 -30.64
CA ARG A 771 -22.36 12.48 -31.70
C ARG A 771 -21.33 13.53 -31.29
N CYS A 772 -20.04 13.23 -31.44
CA CYS A 772 -18.96 14.19 -31.26
C CYS A 772 -19.06 15.28 -32.33
N PRO A 773 -19.22 16.56 -31.97
CA PRO A 773 -19.25 17.65 -32.94
C PRO A 773 -17.85 17.89 -33.53
N GLY A 774 -17.76 18.31 -34.80
CA GLY A 774 -16.49 18.68 -35.44
C GLY A 774 -16.63 19.81 -36.46
N PRO A 775 -15.51 20.38 -36.95
CA PRO A 775 -15.52 21.43 -37.95
C PRO A 775 -16.34 21.09 -39.20
N PRO A 776 -16.92 22.08 -39.90
CA PRO A 776 -17.59 21.86 -41.19
C PRO A 776 -16.63 21.26 -42.23
N GLN A 777 -17.13 20.36 -43.09
CA GLN A 777 -16.32 19.69 -44.12
C GLN A 777 -16.02 20.58 -45.33
N ASP A 778 -16.73 21.69 -45.49
CA ASP A 778 -16.55 22.62 -46.60
C ASP A 778 -15.17 23.31 -46.47
N ASN A 779 -14.19 22.86 -47.26
CA ASN A 779 -12.80 23.35 -47.41
C ASN A 779 -11.67 22.52 -46.76
N PHE A 780 -11.91 21.34 -46.19
CA PHE A 780 -10.81 20.49 -45.68
C PHE A 780 -10.27 19.57 -46.78
N ALA A 781 -9.02 19.78 -47.21
CA ALA A 781 -8.31 18.79 -48.01
C ALA A 781 -7.82 17.68 -47.06
N PRO A 782 -8.32 16.44 -47.18
CA PRO A 782 -7.91 15.34 -46.30
C PRO A 782 -6.40 15.13 -46.39
N PRO A 783 -5.67 14.88 -45.27
CA PRO A 783 -4.21 14.72 -45.27
C PRO A 783 -3.68 13.65 -46.24
N SER A 784 -4.55 12.73 -46.69
CA SER A 784 -4.24 11.64 -47.62
C SER A 784 -4.96 11.71 -48.99
N GLY A 785 -5.72 12.77 -49.27
CA GLY A 785 -6.54 12.84 -50.51
C GLY A 785 -7.79 11.95 -50.51
N ASP A 786 -8.17 11.35 -49.37
CA ASP A 786 -9.33 10.46 -49.23
C ASP A 786 -10.62 11.26 -48.92
N PRO A 787 -11.67 11.23 -49.75
CA PRO A 787 -12.87 12.06 -49.58
C PRO A 787 -13.74 11.74 -48.34
N ILE A 788 -13.38 10.77 -47.48
CA ILE A 788 -14.18 10.34 -46.32
C ILE A 788 -13.40 10.50 -44.99
N TRP A 789 -12.80 11.67 -44.76
CA TRP A 789 -12.28 12.05 -43.43
C TRP A 789 -13.37 12.75 -42.59
N THR A 790 -13.50 12.39 -41.31
CA THR A 790 -14.29 13.21 -40.37
C THR A 790 -13.54 14.43 -39.95
N SER A 791 -14.25 15.39 -39.38
CA SER A 791 -13.65 16.53 -38.70
C SER A 791 -13.38 16.27 -37.21
N THR A 792 -13.81 15.14 -36.65
CA THR A 792 -13.82 14.88 -35.20
C THR A 792 -12.58 14.16 -34.67
N TYR A 793 -11.72 13.61 -35.55
CA TYR A 793 -10.49 12.89 -35.17
C TYR A 793 -9.45 13.76 -34.46
N SER A 794 -9.54 15.08 -34.60
CA SER A 794 -8.67 16.06 -33.98
C SER A 794 -9.39 16.91 -32.92
N VAL A 795 -10.63 16.56 -32.57
CA VAL A 795 -11.44 17.32 -31.62
C VAL A 795 -11.24 16.81 -30.20
N VAL A 796 -10.70 17.67 -29.34
CA VAL A 796 -10.66 17.49 -27.89
C VAL A 796 -12.03 17.85 -27.32
N ALA A 797 -12.63 16.93 -26.57
CA ALA A 797 -13.89 17.15 -25.86
C ALA A 797 -13.58 17.36 -24.38
N SER A 798 -13.99 18.49 -23.81
CA SER A 798 -13.81 18.79 -22.38
C SER A 798 -15.15 19.05 -21.70
N ALA A 799 -15.27 18.56 -20.47
CA ALA A 799 -16.46 18.71 -19.64
C ALA A 799 -16.10 19.43 -18.34
N ARG A 800 -17.01 20.27 -17.85
CA ARG A 800 -16.97 20.86 -16.51
C ARG A 800 -18.32 20.72 -15.84
N LEU A 801 -18.31 20.43 -14.54
CA LEU A 801 -19.47 20.58 -13.68
C LEU A 801 -19.32 21.87 -12.90
N VAL A 802 -20.29 22.77 -13.02
CA VAL A 802 -20.29 24.08 -12.36
C VAL A 802 -21.48 24.15 -11.41
N ASP A 803 -21.23 24.47 -10.15
CA ASP A 803 -22.30 24.64 -9.17
C ASP A 803 -23.10 25.94 -9.42
N PRO A 804 -24.27 26.13 -8.78
CA PRO A 804 -25.06 27.35 -8.95
C PRO A 804 -24.36 28.65 -8.52
N LYS A 805 -23.23 28.56 -7.81
CA LYS A 805 -22.40 29.71 -7.38
C LYS A 805 -21.26 29.99 -8.36
N GLY A 806 -21.13 29.23 -9.43
CA GLY A 806 -20.07 29.37 -10.44
C GLY A 806 -18.76 28.66 -10.08
N LYS A 807 -18.73 27.83 -9.03
CA LYS A 807 -17.54 27.02 -8.67
C LYS A 807 -17.47 25.79 -9.57
N VAL A 808 -16.32 25.57 -10.20
CA VAL A 808 -16.04 24.32 -10.92
C VAL A 808 -15.86 23.20 -9.90
N LEU A 809 -16.76 22.21 -9.91
CA LEU A 809 -16.76 21.05 -9.03
C LEU A 809 -15.84 19.94 -9.55
N ALA A 810 -15.85 19.71 -10.86
CA ALA A 810 -15.05 18.71 -11.54
C ALA A 810 -14.80 19.10 -12.99
N ARG A 811 -13.73 18.56 -13.58
CA ARG A 811 -13.41 18.74 -15.00
C ARG A 811 -12.72 17.50 -15.58
N PHE A 812 -12.86 17.31 -16.87
CA PHE A 812 -12.16 16.25 -17.62
C PHE A 812 -12.02 16.64 -19.09
N ALA A 813 -11.00 16.11 -19.75
CA ALA A 813 -10.78 16.29 -21.18
C ALA A 813 -10.47 14.93 -21.83
N ASP A 814 -11.32 14.52 -22.76
CA ASP A 814 -11.09 13.40 -23.65
C ASP A 814 -10.33 13.88 -24.90
N TRP A 815 -9.23 13.20 -25.19
CA TRP A 815 -8.38 13.47 -26.34
C TRP A 815 -8.46 12.31 -27.33
N PRO A 816 -8.48 12.59 -28.65
CA PRO A 816 -8.43 11.52 -29.63
C PRO A 816 -7.13 10.70 -29.50
N GLN A 817 -7.27 9.37 -29.57
CA GLN A 817 -6.15 8.43 -29.47
C GLN A 817 -6.03 7.57 -30.75
N PRO A 818 -4.83 7.07 -31.07
CA PRO A 818 -3.58 7.19 -30.30
C PRO A 818 -2.84 8.52 -30.50
N TYR A 819 -2.11 8.96 -29.46
CA TYR A 819 -1.44 10.26 -29.41
C TYR A 819 -0.38 10.46 -30.51
N ARG A 820 0.26 9.38 -30.98
CA ARG A 820 1.29 9.42 -32.02
C ARG A 820 0.84 10.08 -33.33
N TYR A 821 -0.46 10.03 -33.64
CA TYR A 821 -1.04 10.60 -34.86
C TYR A 821 -1.49 12.05 -34.72
N LEU A 822 -1.53 12.60 -33.50
CA LEU A 822 -1.98 13.97 -33.30
C LEU A 822 -0.94 14.97 -33.78
N ALA A 823 -1.41 15.99 -34.50
CA ALA A 823 -0.66 17.21 -34.73
C ALA A 823 -0.90 18.16 -33.54
N ILE A 824 -0.06 18.04 -32.51
CA ILE A 824 -0.19 18.85 -31.30
C ILE A 824 0.24 20.30 -31.60
N PRO A 825 -0.65 21.31 -31.47
CA PRO A 825 -0.31 22.70 -31.71
C PRO A 825 0.49 23.30 -30.54
N ASP A 826 1.16 24.44 -30.78
CA ASP A 826 1.67 25.29 -29.69
C ASP A 826 0.46 25.77 -28.85
N PRO A 827 0.37 25.44 -27.55
CA PRO A 827 -0.75 25.83 -26.71
C PRO A 827 -0.85 27.34 -26.46
N ARG A 828 0.20 28.12 -26.78
CA ARG A 828 0.36 29.51 -26.35
C ARG A 828 0.18 29.61 -24.83
N LEU A 829 0.97 28.80 -24.12
CA LEU A 829 0.91 28.65 -22.68
C LEU A 829 1.20 29.98 -21.98
N ALA A 830 0.25 30.44 -21.15
CA ALA A 830 0.44 31.58 -20.25
C ALA A 830 0.45 31.08 -18.81
N VAL A 831 1.58 31.28 -18.12
CA VAL A 831 1.76 30.91 -16.71
C VAL A 831 1.97 32.17 -15.88
N LYS A 832 1.13 32.36 -14.87
CA LYS A 832 1.28 33.42 -13.87
C LYS A 832 1.60 32.78 -12.52
N VAL A 833 2.70 33.21 -11.91
CA VAL A 833 3.11 32.79 -10.57
C VAL A 833 2.86 33.94 -9.60
N ASP A 834 2.13 33.67 -8.51
CA ASP A 834 1.84 34.61 -7.43
C ASP A 834 2.07 33.91 -6.08
N GLY A 835 3.26 34.11 -5.51
CA GLY A 835 3.71 33.36 -4.33
C GLY A 835 3.80 31.86 -4.63
N GLU A 836 2.99 31.06 -3.91
CA GLU A 836 2.89 29.61 -4.11
C GLU A 836 1.76 29.20 -5.07
N MET A 837 1.03 30.17 -5.66
CA MET A 837 -0.04 29.89 -6.61
C MET A 837 0.46 30.00 -8.05
N ILE A 838 0.13 29.00 -8.87
CA ILE A 838 0.38 28.99 -10.30
C ILE A 838 -0.97 28.98 -11.00
N THR A 839 -1.26 30.02 -11.79
CA THR A 839 -2.41 30.07 -12.68
C THR A 839 -1.96 29.87 -14.11
N VAL A 840 -2.57 28.90 -14.79
CA VAL A 840 -2.29 28.56 -16.18
C VAL A 840 -3.51 28.78 -17.08
N SER A 841 -3.28 29.34 -18.26
CA SER A 841 -4.25 29.41 -19.36
C SER A 841 -3.57 29.13 -20.70
N VAL A 842 -4.38 28.76 -21.70
CA VAL A 842 -3.92 28.39 -23.04
C VAL A 842 -4.86 28.93 -24.11
N GLU A 843 -4.34 29.18 -25.32
CA GLU A 843 -5.15 29.50 -26.51
C GLU A 843 -5.52 28.25 -27.32
N ARG A 844 -4.71 27.19 -27.23
CA ARG A 844 -4.99 25.85 -27.78
C ARG A 844 -4.90 24.79 -26.68
N PRO A 845 -5.66 23.69 -26.76
CA PRO A 845 -5.60 22.62 -25.75
C PRO A 845 -4.16 22.12 -25.52
N VAL A 846 -3.82 21.82 -24.26
CA VAL A 846 -2.57 21.16 -23.86
C VAL A 846 -2.87 19.89 -23.07
N LYS A 847 -2.14 18.81 -23.37
CA LYS A 847 -2.25 17.50 -22.72
C LYS A 847 -1.08 17.28 -21.77
N ALA A 848 -1.36 16.76 -20.58
CA ALA A 848 -0.37 16.33 -19.59
C ALA A 848 0.67 17.42 -19.28
N LEU A 849 0.19 18.66 -19.07
CA LEU A 849 1.00 19.78 -18.64
C LEU A 849 1.56 19.50 -17.26
N PHE A 850 2.85 19.20 -17.21
CA PHE A 850 3.56 18.83 -16.01
C PHE A 850 4.53 19.94 -15.60
N PHE A 851 4.41 20.40 -14.37
CA PHE A 851 5.32 21.36 -13.76
C PHE A 851 6.37 20.64 -12.90
N GLY A 852 7.61 21.09 -13.02
CA GLY A 852 8.71 20.72 -12.15
C GLY A 852 9.34 21.96 -11.50
N VAL A 853 10.32 21.74 -10.64
CA VAL A 853 11.11 22.80 -10.02
C VAL A 853 12.59 22.59 -10.33
N ASP A 854 13.24 23.65 -10.80
CA ASP A 854 14.68 23.69 -11.04
C ASP A 854 15.41 24.26 -9.80
N GLY A 855 16.54 23.62 -9.46
CA GLY A 855 17.41 23.98 -8.34
C GLY A 855 17.32 23.06 -7.12
N ALA A 856 18.40 23.04 -6.33
CA ALA A 856 18.48 22.25 -5.11
C ALA A 856 17.54 22.79 -4.00
N GLY A 857 16.98 21.88 -3.20
CA GLY A 857 16.11 22.18 -2.06
C GLY A 857 15.22 20.99 -1.72
N GLU A 858 14.42 21.13 -0.65
CA GLU A 858 13.40 20.14 -0.29
C GLU A 858 12.35 20.00 -1.40
N GLU A 859 11.76 18.80 -1.50
CA GLU A 859 10.70 18.51 -2.46
C GLU A 859 9.50 19.44 -2.22
N VAL A 860 8.95 20.00 -3.31
CA VAL A 860 7.74 20.81 -3.23
C VAL A 860 6.50 19.92 -3.16
N LYS A 861 5.43 20.43 -2.55
CA LYS A 861 4.14 19.75 -2.53
C LYS A 861 3.17 20.43 -3.48
N TRP A 862 2.78 19.70 -4.53
CA TRP A 862 1.82 20.13 -5.54
C TRP A 862 0.40 19.80 -5.10
N SER A 863 -0.53 20.76 -5.23
CA SER A 863 -1.95 20.47 -5.04
C SER A 863 -2.56 19.69 -6.20
N ASP A 864 -2.01 19.85 -7.40
CA ASP A 864 -2.36 19.11 -8.61
C ASP A 864 -1.21 19.27 -9.64
N ASN A 865 -1.11 18.37 -10.61
CA ASN A 865 -0.12 18.40 -11.70
C ASN A 865 -0.57 17.50 -12.85
N ALA A 866 0.21 17.39 -13.95
CA ALA A 866 -0.17 16.63 -15.15
C ALA A 866 -1.55 17.05 -15.70
N LEU A 867 -1.73 18.35 -15.89
CA LEU A 867 -3.00 18.98 -16.19
C LEU A 867 -3.34 18.87 -17.68
N ASP A 868 -4.61 18.61 -17.99
CA ASP A 868 -5.16 18.90 -19.30
C ASP A 868 -5.87 20.26 -19.21
N VAL A 869 -5.43 21.24 -20.00
CA VAL A 869 -5.98 22.61 -19.97
C VAL A 869 -6.55 22.94 -21.35
N THR A 870 -7.79 23.44 -21.38
CA THR A 870 -8.48 23.85 -22.62
C THR A 870 -8.81 25.35 -22.62
N PRO A 871 -8.98 25.97 -23.80
CA PRO A 871 -9.25 27.41 -23.87
C PRO A 871 -10.51 27.84 -23.12
N GLY A 872 -10.35 28.89 -22.30
CA GLY A 872 -11.40 29.43 -21.46
C GLY A 872 -11.71 28.60 -20.20
N ASP A 873 -10.82 27.70 -19.80
CA ASP A 873 -10.80 27.02 -18.49
C ASP A 873 -9.45 27.21 -17.80
N PRO A 874 -9.10 28.42 -17.33
CA PRO A 874 -7.87 28.63 -16.60
C PRO A 874 -7.86 27.81 -15.32
N GLN A 875 -6.70 27.23 -14.99
CA GLN A 875 -6.54 26.37 -13.82
C GLN A 875 -5.52 26.98 -12.86
N THR A 876 -5.80 26.88 -11.56
CA THR A 876 -4.89 27.35 -10.52
C THR A 876 -4.51 26.18 -9.63
N ILE A 877 -3.20 26.00 -9.43
CA ILE A 877 -2.64 25.01 -8.51
C ILE A 877 -1.76 25.72 -7.47
N THR A 878 -1.56 25.08 -6.32
CA THR A 878 -0.65 25.54 -5.27
C THR A 878 0.58 24.64 -5.25
N VAL A 879 1.76 25.24 -5.07
CA VAL A 879 3.05 24.56 -4.94
C VAL A 879 3.74 25.01 -3.65
N LYS A 880 3.49 24.27 -2.58
CA LYS A 880 4.05 24.59 -1.27
C LYS A 880 5.56 24.35 -1.26
N GLY A 881 6.30 25.32 -0.73
CA GLY A 881 7.76 25.29 -0.66
C GLY A 881 8.47 25.81 -1.92
N LEU A 882 7.75 26.38 -2.90
CA LEU A 882 8.37 26.88 -4.14
C LEU A 882 9.49 27.90 -3.86
N GLY A 883 9.24 28.86 -2.96
CA GLY A 883 10.19 29.91 -2.62
C GLY A 883 10.60 30.76 -3.83
N LYS A 884 11.91 30.91 -4.06
CA LYS A 884 12.48 31.65 -5.21
C LYS A 884 12.93 30.73 -6.36
N ARG A 885 12.59 29.44 -6.30
CA ARG A 885 13.03 28.45 -7.30
C ARG A 885 12.27 28.64 -8.61
N ARG A 886 12.92 28.28 -9.72
CA ARG A 886 12.34 28.42 -11.07
C ARG A 886 11.47 27.22 -11.39
N LEU A 887 10.38 27.44 -12.12
CA LEU A 887 9.54 26.36 -12.63
C LEU A 887 10.12 25.81 -13.92
N THR A 888 9.94 24.51 -14.11
CA THR A 888 10.09 23.85 -15.39
C THR A 888 8.73 23.35 -15.86
N VAL A 889 8.58 23.19 -17.16
CA VAL A 889 7.35 22.70 -17.78
C VAL A 889 7.66 21.72 -18.90
N ALA A 890 6.87 20.64 -18.94
CA ALA A 890 6.80 19.67 -20.02
C ALA A 890 5.33 19.38 -20.35
N TYR A 891 5.04 19.00 -21.59
CA TYR A 891 3.71 18.58 -22.03
C TYR A 891 3.84 17.75 -23.32
N LEU A 892 2.78 17.04 -23.72
CA LEU A 892 2.79 16.27 -24.97
C LEU A 892 3.09 17.20 -26.16
N GLY A 893 4.07 16.88 -27.00
CA GLY A 893 4.58 17.75 -28.08
C GLY A 893 5.74 18.69 -27.67
N LYS A 894 6.05 18.79 -26.37
CA LYS A 894 7.23 19.43 -25.80
C LYS A 894 7.63 18.68 -24.51
N GLU A 895 8.04 17.43 -24.69
CA GLU A 895 8.18 16.45 -23.61
C GLU A 895 9.41 16.69 -22.72
N ARG A 896 10.44 17.38 -23.25
CA ARG A 896 11.59 17.80 -22.44
C ARG A 896 11.25 18.99 -21.57
N ALA A 897 11.63 18.90 -20.29
CA ALA A 897 11.41 19.96 -19.33
C ALA A 897 12.15 21.25 -19.76
N SER A 898 11.41 22.34 -19.79
CA SER A 898 11.92 23.66 -20.19
C SER A 898 11.60 24.70 -19.12
N LYS A 899 12.53 25.62 -18.86
CA LYS A 899 12.36 26.68 -17.85
C LYS A 899 11.35 27.72 -18.33
N ILE A 900 10.54 28.23 -17.42
CA ILE A 900 9.57 29.31 -17.65
C ILE A 900 9.72 30.46 -16.66
#